data_AF-A0A951EY53-F1
#
_entry.id   AF-A0A951EY53-F1
#
_cell.length_a   1.000
_cell.length_b   1.000
_cell.length_c   1.000
_cell.angle_alpha   90.00
_cell.angle_beta   90.00
_cell.angle_gamma   90.00
#
_symmetry.space_group_name_H-M   'P 1'
#
loop_
_entity.id
_entity.type
_entity.pdbx_description
1 polymer ?
#
loop_
_entity_poly.entity_id
_entity_poly.type
_entity_poly.pdbx_seq_one_letter_code
_entity_poly.pdbx_strand_id
1 'polypeptide(L)'
;MQVPFQLKEQPVTDTPLILFDCVLPDGEEENWCTHTITVGSTNYDARVLQHSSFDIQTASDQGVDGSPRIVVLLANADSHFSEIEQSTGFRGAKLTVSFIFYDLRNNVPLTDPIAVFRGICNPPDQIKEATFRLSAGNRMNLQRLTLPPVHIQRRCPWNFPTTLDQRTEAVDGGANGQYSPFYRCGYSADIPGGKGNLNSGVAFTSCGYVRSDCQARGMWTRFGGIEFIPPVISVRPYGQASTTSNVSVNQARYNDYVPMVYGTAWYYPPVVFARNDGNLTRMEVLLGIGPMKGVLTVLVNGFEIPLGVSGTNMTGTGWYSVVSLGTRDGGFDLNFVDSKGNPLGDPYGSMAYLSVVVPNSISNGTSLPTVQVLAQGLLLPSYASDGTYLATQFSNNPAWMLLDVLRQCGWEASEIDFGSFAATAAYCDEQIDSTDLNGNPIQIPRFQCNVVLQNKRSGGDFVRGIRNTARLYLTYGPGGILQLQVENSVALQQPTKLPNSNSAELLNGGWPSYEFGDGSTGFSGILRLPTGEPSITLSSRSIADSPNDFTVEFQDALNSYRQDSYDLFDPDDIQLVGQEVSSKLAALGLPNYDQAARILRFTLDKSVKGNLYIQLQTSVRALGIRPGDIITITYLKEGLERQPFRVLKISPSTNYRTATILAQIHDDAWYADSNGQTTSTAGNTYAGSSGAGIPKPLLGNTLDENKNVQFGIVESSTTNSDGTIEEDLTVSFVVPIVPSAQGPAAPLVSLACNVGTGGSIQGGQTLYYGISGVDGAGNEGVLSFLVTALITSNGSTVSLFDLSFPPGTATFNVYRGNTPANLYRIVSAQPIATQFTDPGLPVELVAPADPFFDHANFYWRLEQQPEISATIFSPTTVGNGTLEMPANAY
;
A
#
# COMPACT_ATOMS: atom_id res chain seq x y z
N MET A 1 20.52 -42.50 -2.31
CA MET A 1 19.67 -42.08 -1.18
C MET A 1 18.23 -42.44 -1.50
N GLN A 2 17.47 -42.89 -0.51
CA GLN A 2 16.04 -43.17 -0.66
C GLN A 2 15.26 -41.89 -0.45
N VAL A 3 14.05 -41.81 -1.00
CA VAL A 3 13.18 -40.65 -0.78
C VAL A 3 12.62 -40.74 0.66
N PRO A 4 12.75 -39.71 1.51
CA PRO A 4 12.25 -39.73 2.88
C PRO A 4 10.77 -40.15 3.01
N PHE A 5 9.99 -39.85 1.99
CA PHE A 5 8.56 -40.18 1.91
C PHE A 5 8.26 -41.66 1.70
N GLN A 6 9.18 -42.45 1.14
CA GLN A 6 9.06 -43.90 1.05
C GLN A 6 9.51 -44.58 2.35
N LEU A 7 10.55 -44.03 2.98
CA LEU A 7 11.06 -44.53 4.26
C LEU A 7 10.04 -44.38 5.39
N LYS A 8 9.33 -43.24 5.47
CA LYS A 8 8.35 -43.00 6.55
C LYS A 8 7.17 -43.99 6.56
N GLU A 9 6.91 -44.70 5.47
CA GLU A 9 5.84 -45.69 5.35
C GLU A 9 6.28 -47.12 5.70
N GLN A 10 7.58 -47.34 5.93
CA GLN A 10 8.07 -48.66 6.30
C GLN A 10 7.62 -49.06 7.72
N PRO A 11 7.38 -50.35 7.98
CA PRO A 11 6.97 -50.84 9.30
C PRO A 11 8.06 -50.65 10.37
N VAL A 12 9.34 -50.58 9.96
CA VAL A 12 10.48 -50.25 10.81
C VAL A 12 11.29 -49.19 10.05
N THR A 13 11.48 -48.03 10.68
CA THR A 13 12.27 -46.93 10.11
C THR A 13 13.54 -46.75 10.92
N ASP A 14 14.63 -46.37 10.24
CA ASP A 14 15.87 -45.98 10.90
C ASP A 14 15.73 -44.67 11.69
N THR A 15 16.80 -44.29 12.39
CA THR A 15 16.73 -43.27 13.44
C THR A 15 16.49 -41.89 12.83
N PRO A 16 15.36 -41.22 13.14
CA PRO A 16 15.18 -39.83 12.75
C PRO A 16 16.10 -38.95 13.59
N LEU A 17 16.83 -38.04 12.94
CA LEU A 17 17.76 -37.13 13.59
C LEU A 17 17.53 -35.69 13.11
N ILE A 18 17.95 -34.75 13.94
CA ILE A 18 17.92 -33.32 13.65
C ILE A 18 19.34 -32.79 13.66
N LEU A 19 19.69 -32.09 12.60
CA LEU A 19 20.97 -31.44 12.34
C LEU A 19 20.82 -29.95 12.64
N PHE A 20 21.82 -29.36 13.28
CA PHE A 20 21.89 -27.93 13.55
C PHE A 20 23.15 -27.39 12.90
N ASP A 21 22.98 -26.54 11.89
CA ASP A 21 24.05 -25.85 11.17
C ASP A 21 24.03 -24.38 11.58
N CYS A 22 25.06 -23.92 12.28
CA CYS A 22 25.18 -22.56 12.78
C CYS A 22 26.34 -21.83 12.10
N VAL A 23 26.05 -20.78 11.34
CA VAL A 23 27.07 -19.91 10.73
C VAL A 23 27.24 -18.67 11.59
N LEU A 24 28.43 -18.49 12.16
CA LEU A 24 28.79 -17.36 13.02
C LEU A 24 28.94 -16.05 12.21
N PRO A 25 28.91 -14.88 12.87
CA PRO A 25 29.03 -13.58 12.19
C PRO A 25 30.32 -13.35 11.38
N ASP A 26 31.40 -14.07 11.71
CA ASP A 26 32.69 -14.06 10.99
C ASP A 26 32.74 -15.07 9.82
N GLY A 27 31.70 -15.89 9.67
CA GLY A 27 31.58 -16.92 8.63
C GLY A 27 32.06 -18.31 9.06
N GLU A 28 32.53 -18.50 10.30
CA GLU A 28 32.84 -19.84 10.81
C GLU A 28 31.57 -20.68 10.97
N GLU A 29 31.68 -21.99 10.74
CA GLU A 29 30.55 -22.92 10.76
C GLU A 29 30.66 -23.90 11.93
N GLU A 30 29.55 -24.08 12.63
CA GLU A 30 29.40 -24.94 13.79
C GLU A 30 28.26 -25.94 13.54
N ASN A 31 28.54 -27.24 13.68
CA ASN A 31 27.63 -28.31 13.25
C ASN A 31 27.34 -29.29 14.39
N TRP A 32 26.09 -29.36 14.84
CA TRP A 32 25.71 -30.11 16.03
C TRP A 32 24.54 -31.09 15.80
N CYS A 33 24.55 -32.19 16.53
CA CYS A 33 23.47 -33.16 16.58
C CYS A 33 23.37 -33.79 17.98
N THR A 34 22.36 -34.64 18.18
CA THR A 34 22.24 -35.49 19.38
C THR A 34 23.20 -36.68 19.36
N HIS A 35 23.75 -37.02 18.18
CA HIS A 35 24.67 -38.13 17.95
C HIS A 35 25.86 -37.67 17.11
N THR A 36 27.02 -38.31 17.26
CA THR A 36 28.17 -38.06 16.39
C THR A 36 27.94 -38.76 15.06
N ILE A 37 27.80 -37.99 13.98
CA ILE A 37 27.47 -38.50 12.64
C ILE A 37 28.20 -37.71 11.55
N THR A 38 28.23 -38.26 10.33
CA THR A 38 28.79 -37.60 9.16
C THR A 38 27.75 -37.56 8.05
N VAL A 39 27.48 -36.36 7.51
CA VAL A 39 26.56 -36.18 6.37
C VAL A 39 27.32 -35.47 5.25
N GLY A 40 27.54 -36.17 4.14
CA GLY A 40 28.40 -35.67 3.07
C GLY A 40 29.85 -35.49 3.54
N SER A 41 30.37 -34.27 3.45
CA SER A 41 31.70 -33.89 3.98
C SER A 41 31.65 -33.29 5.40
N THR A 42 30.44 -33.06 5.94
CA THR A 42 30.26 -32.34 7.19
C THR A 42 30.14 -33.33 8.35
N ASN A 43 30.93 -33.11 9.40
CA ASN A 43 30.86 -33.86 10.65
C ASN A 43 30.01 -33.09 11.64
N TYR A 44 29.08 -33.79 12.30
CA TYR A 44 28.23 -33.22 13.34
C TYR A 44 28.62 -33.79 14.69
N ASP A 45 28.88 -32.91 15.64
CA ASP A 45 29.24 -33.30 17.00
C ASP A 45 28.02 -33.56 17.87
N ALA A 46 28.13 -34.55 18.78
CA ALA A 46 27.09 -34.91 19.74
C ALA A 46 26.96 -33.88 20.90
N ARG A 47 26.65 -32.63 20.55
CA ARG A 47 26.57 -31.51 21.49
C ARG A 47 25.14 -31.17 21.89
N VAL A 48 24.12 -31.61 21.16
CA VAL A 48 22.72 -31.28 21.44
C VAL A 48 22.17 -32.23 22.52
N LEU A 49 21.89 -31.68 23.71
CA LEU A 49 21.29 -32.44 24.82
C LEU A 49 19.77 -32.46 24.70
N GLN A 50 19.18 -31.30 24.45
CA GLN A 50 17.74 -31.12 24.32
C GLN A 50 17.45 -29.96 23.36
N HIS A 51 16.29 -29.99 22.72
CA HIS A 51 15.78 -28.86 21.96
C HIS A 51 14.26 -28.74 22.18
N SER A 52 13.71 -27.54 22.02
CA SER A 52 12.25 -27.32 22.07
C SER A 52 11.53 -28.02 20.91
N SER A 53 10.21 -28.23 21.03
CA SER A 53 9.38 -28.67 19.91
C SER A 53 9.37 -27.64 18.78
N PHE A 54 9.19 -28.13 17.55
CA PHE A 54 9.09 -27.29 16.35
C PHE A 54 7.62 -27.00 16.05
N ASP A 55 6.99 -26.15 16.84
CA ASP A 55 5.58 -25.85 16.61
C ASP A 55 5.40 -25.04 15.31
N ILE A 56 5.04 -25.69 14.20
CA ILE A 56 4.78 -25.04 12.91
C ILE A 56 3.28 -24.76 12.84
N GLN A 57 2.84 -23.52 12.62
CA GLN A 57 1.42 -23.18 12.57
C GLN A 57 1.12 -22.15 11.48
N THR A 58 -0.07 -22.16 10.89
CA THR A 58 -0.58 -21.06 10.04
C THR A 58 -1.32 -20.04 10.88
N ALA A 59 -1.27 -18.77 10.45
CA ALA A 59 -2.07 -17.67 10.98
C ALA A 59 -1.85 -17.40 12.48
N SER A 60 -0.58 -17.43 12.92
CA SER A 60 -0.28 -17.03 14.30
C SER A 60 -0.59 -15.55 14.55
N ASP A 61 -0.96 -15.23 15.79
CA ASP A 61 -1.10 -13.84 16.27
C ASP A 61 0.18 -13.00 16.13
N GLN A 62 1.31 -13.67 15.87
CA GLN A 62 2.61 -13.05 15.70
C GLN A 62 2.95 -12.75 14.22
N GLY A 63 2.05 -13.06 13.27
CA GLY A 63 2.27 -12.92 11.83
C GLY A 63 3.25 -13.95 11.24
N VAL A 64 3.60 -14.97 12.02
CA VAL A 64 4.56 -16.04 11.69
C VAL A 64 3.82 -17.32 11.31
N ASP A 65 4.09 -17.86 10.12
CA ASP A 65 3.60 -19.19 9.73
C ASP A 65 4.68 -20.27 9.99
N GLY A 66 5.04 -20.47 11.26
CA GLY A 66 6.13 -21.35 11.68
C GLY A 66 6.44 -21.25 13.18
N SER A 67 7.42 -22.03 13.66
CA SER A 67 7.85 -21.93 15.07
C SER A 67 8.52 -20.59 15.31
N PRO A 68 8.03 -19.72 16.21
CA PRO A 68 8.52 -18.36 16.36
C PRO A 68 9.93 -18.29 16.98
N ARG A 69 10.32 -19.33 17.72
CA ARG A 69 11.60 -19.43 18.43
C ARG A 69 11.95 -20.90 18.63
N ILE A 70 13.22 -21.22 18.45
CA ILE A 70 13.79 -22.48 18.91
C ILE A 70 14.72 -22.24 20.09
N VAL A 71 14.73 -23.17 21.04
CA VAL A 71 15.69 -23.21 22.13
C VAL A 71 16.44 -24.53 22.05
N VAL A 72 17.77 -24.45 22.06
CA VAL A 72 18.66 -25.60 22.06
C VAL A 72 19.51 -25.56 23.34
N LEU A 73 19.58 -26.70 24.02
CA LEU A 73 20.45 -26.93 25.15
C LEU A 73 21.65 -27.75 24.68
N LEU A 74 22.82 -27.14 24.74
CA LEU A 74 24.08 -27.68 24.25
C LEU A 74 24.98 -28.12 25.42
N ALA A 75 25.78 -29.16 25.21
CA ALA A 75 26.77 -29.66 26.16
C ALA A 75 28.03 -28.79 26.15
N ASN A 76 28.35 -28.19 27.30
CA ASN A 76 29.41 -27.18 27.43
C ASN A 76 30.35 -27.44 28.61
N ALA A 77 30.50 -28.68 29.04
CA ALA A 77 31.36 -29.03 30.19
C ALA A 77 32.86 -28.75 29.93
N ASP A 78 33.26 -28.70 28.67
CA ASP A 78 34.61 -28.35 28.21
C ASP A 78 34.75 -26.85 27.86
N SER A 79 33.73 -26.03 28.14
CA SER A 79 33.69 -24.59 27.85
C SER A 79 33.77 -24.19 26.37
N HIS A 80 33.65 -25.12 25.43
CA HIS A 80 33.76 -24.85 24.00
C HIS A 80 32.86 -23.70 23.50
N PHE A 81 31.57 -23.71 23.85
CA PHE A 81 30.64 -22.64 23.46
C PHE A 81 30.87 -21.33 24.22
N SER A 82 31.44 -21.41 25.43
CA SER A 82 31.82 -20.22 26.19
C SER A 82 32.98 -19.47 25.53
N GLU A 83 33.93 -20.18 24.92
CA GLU A 83 35.07 -19.59 24.20
C GLU A 83 34.62 -18.91 22.90
N ILE A 84 33.70 -19.54 22.16
CA ILE A 84 33.09 -18.95 20.95
C ILE A 84 32.33 -17.66 21.31
N GLU A 85 31.56 -17.67 22.41
CA GLU A 85 30.82 -16.47 22.84
C GLU A 85 31.76 -15.30 23.22
N GLN A 86 32.94 -15.60 23.78
CA GLN A 86 33.92 -14.57 24.16
C GLN A 86 34.72 -14.00 22.99
N SER A 87 34.88 -14.78 21.91
CA SER A 87 35.67 -14.40 20.73
C SER A 87 34.80 -13.70 19.69
N THR A 88 33.91 -14.46 19.04
CA THR A 88 33.05 -13.98 17.95
C THR A 88 31.66 -13.60 18.45
N GLY A 89 31.08 -14.39 19.35
CA GLY A 89 29.72 -14.22 19.85
C GLY A 89 28.64 -14.86 18.96
N PHE A 90 27.59 -15.40 19.58
CA PHE A 90 26.46 -16.02 18.86
C PHE A 90 25.41 -15.01 18.37
N ARG A 91 25.48 -13.74 18.82
CA ARG A 91 24.48 -12.72 18.46
C ARG A 91 24.51 -12.44 16.96
N GLY A 92 23.42 -12.75 16.27
CA GLY A 92 23.32 -12.55 14.82
C GLY A 92 23.79 -13.75 13.98
N ALA A 93 24.25 -14.83 14.60
CA ALA A 93 24.58 -16.07 13.90
C ALA A 93 23.34 -16.65 13.20
N LYS A 94 23.51 -17.22 12.01
CA LYS A 94 22.44 -17.84 11.22
C LYS A 94 22.35 -19.33 11.59
N LEU A 95 21.19 -19.76 12.08
CA LEU A 95 20.93 -21.16 12.43
C LEU A 95 19.98 -21.80 11.42
N THR A 96 20.42 -22.87 10.77
CA THR A 96 19.59 -23.77 9.98
C THR A 96 19.42 -25.08 10.73
N VAL A 97 18.19 -25.58 10.78
CA VAL A 97 17.87 -26.86 11.41
C VAL A 97 17.24 -27.77 10.37
N SER A 98 17.79 -28.96 10.22
CA SER A 98 17.41 -29.91 9.18
C SER A 98 17.06 -31.28 9.74
N PHE A 99 16.10 -31.98 9.14
CA PHE A 99 15.68 -33.33 9.48
C PHE A 99 16.30 -34.35 8.53
N ILE A 100 16.72 -35.51 9.04
CA ILE A 100 17.28 -36.61 8.24
C ILE A 100 16.91 -37.98 8.83
N PHE A 101 16.75 -38.99 7.98
CA PHE A 101 16.81 -40.39 8.40
C PHE A 101 18.24 -40.92 8.29
N TYR A 102 18.75 -41.48 9.39
CA TYR A 102 20.14 -41.90 9.47
C TYR A 102 20.28 -43.34 9.97
N ASP A 103 21.11 -44.12 9.27
CA ASP A 103 21.51 -45.45 9.72
C ASP A 103 22.70 -45.31 10.67
N LEU A 104 22.41 -45.29 11.97
CA LEU A 104 23.43 -45.19 13.02
C LEU A 104 24.36 -46.40 13.07
N ARG A 105 23.96 -47.58 12.58
CA ARG A 105 24.81 -48.78 12.63
C ARG A 105 25.90 -48.73 11.58
N ASN A 106 25.53 -48.30 10.38
CA ASN A 106 26.46 -48.21 9.25
C ASN A 106 27.10 -46.83 9.09
N ASN A 107 26.65 -45.84 9.88
CA ASN A 107 27.09 -44.45 9.85
C ASN A 107 26.91 -43.79 8.47
N VAL A 108 25.72 -43.93 7.87
CA VAL A 108 25.40 -43.41 6.53
C VAL A 108 24.05 -42.68 6.54
N PRO A 109 23.95 -41.48 5.90
CA PRO A 109 22.69 -40.81 5.68
C PRO A 109 21.83 -41.57 4.64
N LEU A 110 20.56 -41.83 4.99
CA LEU A 110 19.64 -42.54 4.09
C LEU A 110 18.88 -41.59 3.17
N THR A 111 18.68 -40.35 3.62
CA THR A 111 17.93 -39.30 2.93
C THR A 111 18.74 -38.01 2.84
N ASP A 112 18.39 -37.16 1.88
CA ASP A 112 18.86 -35.78 1.88
C ASP A 112 18.27 -35.01 3.08
N PRO A 113 19.01 -34.04 3.67
CA PRO A 113 18.49 -33.19 4.75
C PRO A 113 17.30 -32.34 4.30
N ILE A 114 16.28 -32.25 5.14
CA ILE A 114 15.10 -31.39 4.92
C ILE A 114 15.11 -30.26 5.94
N ALA A 115 15.28 -29.01 5.49
CA ALA A 115 15.23 -27.85 6.38
C ALA A 115 13.84 -27.72 7.05
N VAL A 116 13.82 -27.63 8.39
CA VAL A 116 12.61 -27.49 9.20
C VAL A 116 12.53 -26.13 9.92
N PHE A 117 13.65 -25.46 10.13
CA PHE A 117 13.69 -24.14 10.74
C PHE A 117 14.91 -23.34 10.26
N ARG A 118 14.72 -22.03 10.08
CA ARG A 118 15.80 -21.06 9.89
C ARG A 118 15.56 -19.86 10.80
N GLY A 119 16.61 -19.41 11.46
CA GLY A 119 16.52 -18.32 12.41
C GLY A 119 17.83 -17.62 12.67
N ILE A 120 17.74 -16.54 13.45
CA ILE A 120 18.88 -15.76 13.89
C ILE A 120 19.06 -15.97 15.38
N CYS A 121 20.27 -16.34 15.79
CA CYS A 121 20.64 -16.57 17.17
C CYS A 121 20.63 -15.28 17.99
N ASN A 122 20.01 -15.35 19.17
CA ASN A 122 20.20 -14.38 20.24
C ASN A 122 21.56 -14.61 20.89
N PRO A 123 22.04 -13.66 21.73
CA PRO A 123 23.02 -14.00 22.74
C PRO A 123 22.55 -15.20 23.58
N PRO A 124 23.46 -15.96 24.21
CA PRO A 124 23.09 -17.10 25.03
C PRO A 124 22.09 -16.70 26.11
N ASP A 125 21.00 -17.48 26.23
CA ASP A 125 19.99 -17.26 27.27
C ASP A 125 20.57 -17.54 28.66
N GLN A 126 21.44 -18.55 28.74
CA GLN A 126 22.06 -18.99 29.99
C GLN A 126 23.31 -19.83 29.71
N ILE A 127 24.39 -19.55 30.44
CA ILE A 127 25.61 -20.38 30.48
C ILE A 127 25.73 -20.96 31.90
N LYS A 128 25.84 -22.28 32.01
CA LYS A 128 26.12 -23.01 33.26
C LYS A 128 27.41 -23.82 33.08
N GLU A 129 27.91 -24.38 34.18
CA GLU A 129 29.12 -25.21 34.23
C GLU A 129 29.15 -26.33 33.18
N ALA A 130 28.03 -27.04 32.97
CA ALA A 130 27.97 -28.16 32.01
C ALA A 130 27.10 -27.92 30.77
N THR A 131 26.34 -26.82 30.73
CA THR A 131 25.30 -26.62 29.70
C THR A 131 25.27 -25.19 29.19
N PHE A 132 25.04 -25.03 27.89
CA PHE A 132 24.87 -23.75 27.21
C PHE A 132 23.49 -23.69 26.57
N ARG A 133 22.68 -22.71 26.95
CA ARG A 133 21.31 -22.54 26.42
C ARG A 133 21.32 -21.43 25.39
N LEU A 134 21.08 -21.81 24.13
CA LEU A 134 21.00 -20.90 23.00
C LEU A 134 19.56 -20.82 22.49
N SER A 135 19.13 -19.64 22.07
CA SER A 135 17.87 -19.51 21.36
C SER A 135 18.03 -18.75 20.05
N ALA A 136 17.27 -19.19 19.05
CA ALA A 136 17.16 -18.49 17.79
C ALA A 136 15.71 -18.07 17.54
N GLY A 137 15.51 -16.80 17.22
CA GLY A 137 14.23 -16.31 16.74
C GLY A 137 14.04 -16.72 15.28
N ASN A 138 12.83 -17.12 14.90
CA ASN A 138 12.52 -17.36 13.50
C ASN A 138 12.71 -16.07 12.72
N ARG A 139 13.28 -16.18 11.52
CA ARG A 139 13.43 -15.03 10.61
C ARG A 139 12.06 -14.40 10.25
N MET A 140 11.00 -15.20 10.31
CA MET A 140 9.61 -14.76 10.13
C MET A 140 9.05 -13.97 11.32
N ASN A 141 9.73 -13.90 12.46
CA ASN A 141 9.29 -13.09 13.59
C ASN A 141 9.53 -11.60 13.33
N LEU A 142 8.59 -10.99 12.61
CA LEU A 142 8.60 -9.60 12.19
C LEU A 142 8.05 -8.63 13.25
N GLN A 143 7.84 -9.07 14.50
CA GLN A 143 7.21 -8.23 15.52
C GLN A 143 8.07 -7.06 15.98
N ARG A 144 9.38 -7.28 16.01
CA ARG A 144 10.35 -6.25 16.42
C ARG A 144 10.78 -5.35 15.27
N LEU A 145 10.47 -5.75 14.04
CA LEU A 145 10.64 -4.93 12.86
C LEU A 145 9.38 -4.10 12.70
N THR A 146 9.56 -2.81 12.45
CA THR A 146 8.45 -1.86 12.43
C THR A 146 8.50 -1.00 11.20
N LEU A 147 7.33 -0.75 10.62
CA LEU A 147 7.15 0.08 9.43
C LEU A 147 6.16 1.22 9.77
N PRO A 148 6.34 2.44 9.22
CA PRO A 148 7.47 2.87 8.39
C PRO A 148 8.81 2.95 9.15
N PRO A 149 9.96 2.77 8.47
CA PRO A 149 11.26 2.70 9.14
C PRO A 149 11.93 4.08 9.35
N VAL A 150 11.49 5.11 8.63
CA VAL A 150 12.17 6.42 8.59
C VAL A 150 11.45 7.43 9.47
N HIS A 151 12.20 8.07 10.37
CA HIS A 151 11.71 9.19 11.17
C HIS A 151 11.82 10.52 10.41
N ILE A 152 10.86 11.40 10.66
CA ILE A 152 10.91 12.81 10.27
C ILE A 152 11.85 13.53 11.23
N GLN A 153 13.00 13.97 10.72
CA GLN A 153 14.04 14.65 11.49
C GLN A 153 14.92 15.54 10.60
N ARG A 154 15.68 16.44 11.23
CA ARG A 154 16.60 17.36 10.54
C ARG A 154 17.85 16.66 9.99
N ARG A 155 18.26 15.53 10.58
CA ARG A 155 19.43 14.76 10.16
C ARG A 155 19.09 13.79 9.05
N CYS A 156 20.06 13.49 8.19
CA CYS A 156 19.90 12.48 7.15
C CYS A 156 19.66 11.09 7.79
N PRO A 157 18.59 10.37 7.42
CA PRO A 157 18.31 9.04 7.97
C PRO A 157 19.04 7.90 7.24
N TRP A 158 19.77 8.18 6.17
CA TRP A 158 20.42 7.15 5.34
C TRP A 158 21.77 6.70 5.88
N ASN A 159 22.00 5.39 5.95
CA ASN A 159 23.26 4.83 6.44
C ASN A 159 24.42 5.19 5.50
N PHE A 160 25.50 5.72 6.08
CA PHE A 160 26.68 6.10 5.33
C PHE A 160 27.64 4.90 5.15
N PRO A 161 28.09 4.60 3.93
CA PRO A 161 29.04 3.52 3.68
C PRO A 161 30.47 3.93 4.06
N THR A 162 31.00 3.30 5.11
CA THR A 162 32.31 3.63 5.72
C THR A 162 33.46 2.81 5.16
N THR A 163 33.22 1.53 4.85
CA THR A 163 34.23 0.60 4.32
C THR A 163 34.17 0.49 2.78
N LEU A 164 35.20 -0.08 2.17
CA LEU A 164 35.24 -0.29 0.72
C LEU A 164 34.10 -1.20 0.23
N ASP A 165 33.81 -2.28 0.95
CA ASP A 165 32.74 -3.20 0.61
C ASP A 165 31.37 -2.52 0.71
N GLN A 166 31.15 -1.72 1.76
CA GLN A 166 29.92 -0.94 1.91
C GLN A 166 29.76 0.09 0.79
N ARG A 167 30.85 0.73 0.32
CA ARG A 167 30.80 1.67 -0.81
C ARG A 167 30.56 0.96 -2.13
N THR A 168 31.07 -0.25 -2.30
CA THR A 168 30.79 -1.09 -3.46
C THR A 168 29.32 -1.46 -3.50
N GLU A 169 28.76 -1.95 -2.38
CA GLU A 169 27.33 -2.21 -2.24
C GLU A 169 26.50 -0.94 -2.43
N ALA A 170 26.99 0.22 -1.99
CA ALA A 170 26.27 1.48 -2.13
C ALA A 170 26.07 1.94 -3.58
N VAL A 171 26.75 1.38 -4.59
CA VAL A 171 26.57 1.81 -5.99
C VAL A 171 25.14 1.52 -6.46
N ASP A 172 24.68 0.28 -6.35
CA ASP A 172 23.38 -0.21 -6.82
C ASP A 172 22.61 -1.03 -5.78
N GLY A 173 23.22 -1.28 -4.62
CA GLY A 173 22.68 -2.11 -3.53
C GLY A 173 23.17 -3.56 -3.53
N GLY A 174 24.07 -3.94 -4.45
CA GLY A 174 24.56 -5.31 -4.59
C GLY A 174 23.44 -6.33 -4.76
N ALA A 175 23.57 -7.49 -4.12
CA ALA A 175 22.56 -8.56 -4.19
C ALA A 175 21.18 -8.17 -3.63
N ASN A 176 21.10 -7.12 -2.81
CA ASN A 176 19.86 -6.66 -2.20
C ASN A 176 19.19 -5.50 -2.96
N GLY A 177 19.88 -4.90 -3.92
CA GLY A 177 19.36 -3.78 -4.71
C GLY A 177 18.85 -2.64 -3.84
N GLN A 178 17.65 -2.13 -4.15
CA GLN A 178 17.05 -1.00 -3.43
C GLN A 178 16.83 -1.21 -1.91
N TYR A 179 16.85 -2.47 -1.46
CA TYR A 179 16.66 -2.84 -0.05
C TYR A 179 17.96 -2.80 0.76
N SER A 180 19.11 -2.60 0.12
CA SER A 180 20.38 -2.41 0.83
C SER A 180 20.32 -1.18 1.75
N PRO A 181 20.83 -1.28 2.99
CA PRO A 181 20.89 -0.14 3.90
C PRO A 181 21.72 1.03 3.34
N PHE A 182 22.69 0.76 2.46
CA PHE A 182 23.58 1.77 1.89
C PHE A 182 23.08 2.35 0.56
N TYR A 183 22.05 1.75 -0.05
CA TYR A 183 21.51 2.18 -1.34
C TYR A 183 21.06 3.65 -1.30
N ARG A 184 20.26 4.06 -0.32
CA ARG A 184 19.69 5.43 -0.29
C ARG A 184 20.75 6.52 -0.20
N CYS A 185 21.78 6.34 0.63
CA CYS A 185 22.92 7.26 0.68
C CYS A 185 23.72 7.17 -0.61
N GLY A 186 24.22 5.98 -0.95
CA GLY A 186 24.88 5.72 -2.21
C GLY A 186 26.25 6.35 -2.41
N TYR A 187 26.89 6.84 -1.35
CA TYR A 187 28.23 7.45 -1.44
C TYR A 187 29.26 6.39 -1.83
N SER A 188 29.95 6.59 -2.94
CA SER A 188 30.80 5.57 -3.57
C SER A 188 31.88 6.21 -4.46
N ALA A 189 32.46 7.33 -4.02
CA ALA A 189 33.30 8.21 -4.84
C ALA A 189 34.57 7.55 -5.41
N ASP A 190 35.06 6.47 -4.80
CA ASP A 190 36.25 5.71 -5.18
C ASP A 190 35.93 4.40 -5.93
N ILE A 191 34.65 4.13 -6.21
CA ILE A 191 34.19 2.94 -6.94
C ILE A 191 33.80 3.33 -8.38
N PRO A 192 34.20 2.57 -9.41
CA PRO A 192 33.73 2.79 -10.77
C PRO A 192 32.20 2.81 -10.88
N GLY A 193 31.64 3.85 -11.52
CA GLY A 193 30.19 4.06 -11.60
C GLY A 193 29.53 4.59 -10.32
N GLY A 194 30.31 4.77 -9.24
CA GLY A 194 29.84 5.35 -8.00
C GLY A 194 29.67 6.88 -8.06
N LYS A 195 29.02 7.44 -7.02
CA LYS A 195 28.70 8.87 -6.92
C LYS A 195 29.32 9.48 -5.66
N GLY A 196 29.86 10.69 -5.81
CA GLY A 196 30.31 11.53 -4.71
C GLY A 196 31.66 12.19 -4.98
N ASN A 197 32.04 13.09 -4.08
CA ASN A 197 33.33 13.78 -4.10
C ASN A 197 34.35 13.06 -3.22
N LEU A 198 35.62 13.13 -3.62
CA LEU A 198 36.76 12.70 -2.82
C LEU A 198 37.22 13.86 -1.92
N ASN A 199 37.74 13.51 -0.74
CA ASN A 199 38.44 14.42 0.15
C ASN A 199 39.95 14.35 -0.14
N SER A 200 40.49 15.32 -0.88
CA SER A 200 41.93 15.36 -1.20
C SER A 200 42.46 14.06 -1.85
N GLY A 201 41.65 13.43 -2.71
CA GLY A 201 42.01 12.20 -3.42
C GLY A 201 41.62 10.89 -2.74
N VAL A 202 41.04 10.92 -1.52
CA VAL A 202 40.54 9.71 -0.83
C VAL A 202 39.04 9.81 -0.52
N ALA A 203 38.36 8.67 -0.41
CA ALA A 203 36.95 8.64 -0.04
C ALA A 203 36.73 9.05 1.43
N PHE A 204 35.61 9.71 1.71
CA PHE A 204 35.19 9.97 3.09
C PHE A 204 34.81 8.65 3.77
N THR A 205 35.25 8.46 5.01
CA THR A 205 35.00 7.24 5.82
C THR A 205 34.04 7.47 6.98
N SER A 206 33.53 8.70 7.14
CA SER A 206 32.55 9.07 8.17
C SER A 206 31.59 10.15 7.67
N CYS A 207 30.44 10.29 8.34
CA CYS A 207 29.41 11.29 8.05
C CYS A 207 28.72 11.72 9.35
N GLY A 208 28.55 13.03 9.56
CA GLY A 208 27.78 13.61 10.65
C GLY A 208 26.28 13.66 10.39
N TYR A 209 25.82 13.23 9.21
CA TYR A 209 24.41 13.18 8.79
C TYR A 209 23.73 14.56 8.73
N VAL A 210 24.51 15.61 8.43
CA VAL A 210 24.03 17.00 8.31
C VAL A 210 24.11 17.48 6.86
N ARG A 211 23.38 18.55 6.55
CA ARG A 211 23.35 19.16 5.20
C ARG A 211 24.74 19.44 4.63
N SER A 212 25.60 20.11 5.40
CA SER A 212 26.96 20.48 4.97
C SER A 212 27.82 19.28 4.57
N ASP A 213 27.64 18.15 5.26
CA ASP A 213 28.36 16.91 4.96
C ASP A 213 27.95 16.31 3.62
N CYS A 214 26.64 16.24 3.35
CA CYS A 214 26.13 15.79 2.06
C CYS A 214 26.57 16.70 0.92
N GLN A 215 26.62 18.01 1.13
CA GLN A 215 27.11 18.98 0.14
C GLN A 215 28.60 18.78 -0.16
N ALA A 216 29.45 18.69 0.87
CA ALA A 216 30.89 18.46 0.69
C ALA A 216 31.18 17.17 -0.10
N ARG A 217 30.38 16.13 0.14
CA ARG A 217 30.48 14.81 -0.49
C ARG A 217 29.84 14.75 -1.88
N GLY A 218 29.26 15.82 -2.42
CA GLY A 218 28.58 15.79 -3.72
C GLY A 218 27.28 14.97 -3.73
N MET A 219 26.69 14.75 -2.56
CA MET A 219 25.51 13.90 -2.33
C MET A 219 24.28 14.71 -1.91
N TRP A 220 24.25 16.01 -2.22
CA TRP A 220 23.19 16.91 -1.75
C TRP A 220 21.80 16.44 -2.18
N THR A 221 21.62 16.03 -3.44
CA THR A 221 20.34 15.50 -3.97
C THR A 221 19.84 14.25 -3.25
N ARG A 222 20.69 13.54 -2.49
CA ARG A 222 20.32 12.34 -1.73
C ARG A 222 20.13 12.61 -0.24
N PHE A 223 20.22 13.86 0.20
CA PHE A 223 19.95 14.21 1.60
C PHE A 223 18.46 13.96 1.92
N GLY A 224 18.21 13.13 2.94
CA GLY A 224 16.87 12.79 3.40
C GLY A 224 16.46 13.46 4.72
N GLY A 225 17.24 14.43 5.21
CA GLY A 225 16.84 15.24 6.37
C GLY A 225 15.93 16.39 5.95
N ILE A 226 15.11 16.86 6.89
CA ILE A 226 14.22 18.02 6.72
C ILE A 226 14.68 19.11 7.68
N GLU A 227 15.54 20.00 7.20
CA GLU A 227 16.20 21.06 7.96
C GLU A 227 15.74 22.46 7.55
N PHE A 228 15.37 22.66 6.29
CA PHE A 228 15.00 23.93 5.69
C PHE A 228 13.69 24.46 6.28
N ILE A 229 13.75 25.71 6.73
CA ILE A 229 12.60 26.50 7.10
C ILE A 229 12.77 27.82 6.35
N PRO A 230 11.79 28.26 5.54
CA PRO A 230 11.93 29.52 4.82
C PRO A 230 12.07 30.70 5.80
N PRO A 231 12.77 31.78 5.43
CA PRO A 231 12.86 32.96 6.28
C PRO A 231 11.51 33.69 6.35
N VAL A 232 11.28 34.34 7.49
CA VAL A 232 10.23 35.35 7.68
C VAL A 232 10.49 36.52 6.73
N ILE A 233 9.47 36.99 6.04
CA ILE A 233 9.57 38.09 5.05
C ILE A 233 8.56 39.19 5.38
N SER A 234 8.88 40.43 5.01
CA SER A 234 7.88 41.51 5.00
C SER A 234 7.03 41.40 3.75
N VAL A 235 5.71 41.44 3.90
CA VAL A 235 4.75 41.31 2.81
C VAL A 235 3.83 42.52 2.81
N ARG A 236 3.35 42.91 1.63
CA ARG A 236 2.33 43.95 1.47
C ARG A 236 1.20 43.37 0.61
N PRO A 237 0.14 42.83 1.23
CA PRO A 237 -1.01 42.34 0.48
C PRO A 237 -1.64 43.45 -0.36
N TYR A 238 -2.26 43.08 -1.47
CA TYR A 238 -2.92 44.06 -2.33
C TYR A 238 -3.97 44.86 -1.55
N GLY A 239 -3.90 46.18 -1.62
CA GLY A 239 -4.83 47.08 -0.91
C GLY A 239 -4.62 47.19 0.61
N GLN A 240 -3.55 46.60 1.18
CA GLN A 240 -3.28 46.63 2.63
C GLN A 240 -1.90 47.21 2.99
N ALA A 241 -1.72 47.52 4.28
CA ALA A 241 -0.45 47.95 4.85
C ALA A 241 0.56 46.79 4.92
N SER A 242 1.85 47.10 5.01
CA SER A 242 2.90 46.09 5.15
C SER A 242 2.74 45.34 6.47
N THR A 243 2.82 44.01 6.42
CA THR A 243 2.78 43.12 7.59
C THR A 243 3.92 42.10 7.50
N THR A 244 4.23 41.45 8.62
CA THR A 244 5.22 40.37 8.66
C THR A 244 4.56 39.04 8.35
N SER A 245 5.10 38.32 7.36
CA SER A 245 4.70 36.95 7.06
C SER A 245 5.43 35.96 7.96
N ASN A 246 4.71 35.48 8.98
CA ASN A 246 5.22 34.40 9.82
C ASN A 246 5.17 33.06 9.09
N VAL A 247 6.12 32.20 9.42
CA VAL A 247 6.14 30.81 8.93
C VAL A 247 5.46 29.93 9.95
N SER A 248 4.44 29.19 9.51
CA SER A 248 3.79 28.15 10.30
C SER A 248 4.55 26.84 10.09
N VAL A 249 5.30 26.40 11.10
CA VAL A 249 6.07 25.14 11.04
C VAL A 249 5.39 24.09 11.91
N ASN A 250 5.23 22.87 11.40
CA ASN A 250 4.68 21.77 12.16
C ASN A 250 5.75 21.05 12.99
N GLN A 251 6.34 21.73 13.98
CA GLN A 251 7.44 21.19 14.78
C GLN A 251 7.05 19.93 15.58
N ALA A 252 5.76 19.75 15.89
CA ALA A 252 5.25 18.57 16.58
C ALA A 252 5.47 17.27 15.78
N ARG A 253 5.72 17.35 14.46
CA ARG A 253 5.99 16.21 13.58
C ARG A 253 7.43 15.68 13.69
N TYR A 254 8.36 16.41 14.30
CA TYR A 254 9.68 15.85 14.55
C TYR A 254 9.53 14.66 15.52
N ASN A 255 10.04 13.49 15.12
CA ASN A 255 9.82 12.13 15.69
C ASN A 255 8.64 11.32 15.14
N ASP A 256 7.72 11.90 14.35
CA ASP A 256 6.77 11.13 13.54
C ASP A 256 7.51 10.35 12.43
N TYR A 257 6.79 9.50 11.71
CA TYR A 257 7.35 8.67 10.65
C TYR A 257 6.99 9.21 9.27
N VAL A 258 7.90 9.01 8.31
CA VAL A 258 7.63 9.28 6.90
C VAL A 258 6.58 8.26 6.43
N PRO A 259 5.43 8.70 5.88
CA PRO A 259 4.37 7.76 5.47
C PRO A 259 4.83 6.74 4.44
N MET A 260 4.20 5.56 4.43
CA MET A 260 4.31 4.58 3.35
C MET A 260 2.93 4.32 2.76
N VAL A 261 2.81 4.40 1.44
CA VAL A 261 1.56 4.23 0.72
C VAL A 261 1.73 3.10 -0.29
N TYR A 262 0.82 2.13 -0.26
CA TYR A 262 0.71 1.05 -1.25
C TYR A 262 -0.67 1.10 -1.91
N GLY A 263 -0.73 0.79 -3.21
CA GLY A 263 -1.96 0.93 -3.98
C GLY A 263 -2.39 2.39 -4.11
N THR A 264 -3.70 2.64 -4.23
CA THR A 264 -4.26 4.00 -4.32
C THR A 264 -5.13 4.28 -3.10
N ALA A 265 -4.93 5.42 -2.43
CA ALA A 265 -5.67 5.77 -1.22
C ALA A 265 -5.69 7.27 -0.95
N TRP A 266 -6.78 7.73 -0.31
CA TRP A 266 -6.87 9.03 0.34
C TRP A 266 -6.18 8.99 1.70
N TYR A 267 -5.39 10.01 2.00
CA TYR A 267 -4.81 10.21 3.33
C TYR A 267 -4.43 11.68 3.55
N TYR A 268 -4.04 12.00 4.79
CA TYR A 268 -3.60 13.33 5.20
C TYR A 268 -2.08 13.36 5.36
N PRO A 269 -1.30 13.63 4.30
CA PRO A 269 0.15 13.74 4.42
C PRO A 269 0.55 14.91 5.33
N PRO A 270 1.67 14.79 6.08
CA PRO A 270 2.15 15.87 6.93
C PRO A 270 2.61 17.08 6.12
N VAL A 271 2.07 18.25 6.47
CA VAL A 271 2.56 19.57 6.02
C VAL A 271 3.82 19.91 6.82
N VAL A 272 4.95 20.10 6.13
CA VAL A 272 6.27 20.38 6.72
C VAL A 272 6.31 21.81 7.24
N PHE A 273 5.99 22.76 6.36
CA PHE A 273 5.78 24.16 6.71
C PHE A 273 4.74 24.78 5.78
N ALA A 274 4.17 25.90 6.22
CA ALA A 274 3.41 26.82 5.39
C ALA A 274 3.90 28.26 5.63
N ARG A 275 3.96 29.07 4.58
CA ARG A 275 4.31 30.50 4.64
C ARG A 275 3.42 31.30 3.69
N ASN A 276 2.82 32.36 4.21
CA ASN A 276 1.96 33.26 3.44
C ASN A 276 2.75 34.43 2.84
N ASP A 277 2.85 34.58 1.52
CA ASP A 277 3.60 35.68 0.89
C ASP A 277 2.81 36.99 0.76
N GLY A 278 1.70 37.13 1.51
CA GLY A 278 0.79 38.27 1.51
C GLY A 278 -0.49 37.98 0.73
N ASN A 279 -0.38 37.31 -0.41
CA ASN A 279 -1.55 36.97 -1.26
C ASN A 279 -1.76 35.45 -1.39
N LEU A 280 -0.68 34.66 -1.29
CA LEU A 280 -0.71 33.21 -1.44
C LEU A 280 -0.07 32.53 -0.22
N THR A 281 -0.62 31.40 0.20
CA THR A 281 -0.01 30.50 1.16
C THR A 281 0.71 29.38 0.43
N ARG A 282 2.03 29.33 0.57
CA ARG A 282 2.92 28.30 0.02
C ARG A 282 3.23 27.26 1.08
N MET A 283 3.17 25.98 0.74
CA MET A 283 3.40 24.88 1.68
C MET A 283 4.15 23.73 1.03
N GLU A 284 5.01 23.09 1.80
CA GLU A 284 5.63 21.81 1.44
C GLU A 284 4.93 20.67 2.19
N VAL A 285 4.59 19.61 1.45
CA VAL A 285 3.80 18.48 1.96
C VAL A 285 4.55 17.19 1.66
N LEU A 286 4.89 16.45 2.71
CA LEU A 286 5.64 15.19 2.61
C LEU A 286 4.67 14.04 2.33
N LEU A 287 4.74 13.47 1.13
CA LEU A 287 3.84 12.41 0.69
C LEU A 287 4.19 11.07 1.32
N GLY A 288 5.48 10.71 1.33
CA GLY A 288 5.93 9.43 1.87
C GLY A 288 7.28 8.97 1.35
N ILE A 289 7.67 7.75 1.71
CA ILE A 289 8.83 7.06 1.13
C ILE A 289 8.51 6.74 -0.33
N GLY A 290 9.48 6.97 -1.23
CA GLY A 290 9.34 6.64 -2.65
C GLY A 290 10.23 5.47 -3.10
N PRO A 291 10.18 5.13 -4.40
CA PRO A 291 9.49 5.87 -5.47
C PRO A 291 7.97 5.60 -5.50
N MET A 292 7.17 6.66 -5.56
CA MET A 292 5.72 6.61 -5.75
C MET A 292 5.33 6.74 -7.23
N LYS A 293 4.17 6.21 -7.62
CA LYS A 293 3.67 6.32 -8.99
C LYS A 293 3.19 7.73 -9.34
N GLY A 294 2.46 8.38 -8.44
CA GLY A 294 1.86 9.68 -8.76
C GLY A 294 0.88 10.22 -7.73
N VAL A 295 0.39 11.43 -8.00
CA VAL A 295 -0.68 12.09 -7.24
C VAL A 295 -1.83 12.32 -8.20
N LEU A 296 -3.05 11.92 -7.82
CA LEU A 296 -4.25 12.07 -8.64
C LEU A 296 -5.00 13.36 -8.28
N THR A 297 -5.18 13.61 -6.98
CA THR A 297 -5.97 14.75 -6.49
C THR A 297 -5.37 15.32 -5.20
N VAL A 298 -5.40 16.64 -5.06
CA VAL A 298 -4.95 17.36 -3.86
C VAL A 298 -6.08 18.26 -3.38
N LEU A 299 -6.49 18.09 -2.12
CA LEU A 299 -7.44 18.97 -1.45
C LEU A 299 -6.74 19.78 -0.36
N VAL A 300 -7.01 21.08 -0.29
CA VAL A 300 -6.56 21.96 0.80
C VAL A 300 -7.78 22.57 1.46
N ASN A 301 -7.98 22.30 2.75
CA ASN A 301 -9.18 22.69 3.50
C ASN A 301 -10.49 22.30 2.77
N GLY A 302 -10.47 21.17 2.05
CA GLY A 302 -11.61 20.67 1.27
C GLY A 302 -11.73 21.23 -0.16
N PHE A 303 -10.86 22.14 -0.59
CA PHE A 303 -10.83 22.68 -1.96
C PHE A 303 -9.88 21.89 -2.84
N GLU A 304 -10.34 21.44 -4.02
CA GLU A 304 -9.50 20.77 -5.00
C GLU A 304 -8.56 21.76 -5.70
N ILE A 305 -7.26 21.48 -5.61
CA ILE A 305 -6.21 22.34 -6.16
C ILE A 305 -5.73 21.75 -7.50
N PRO A 306 -5.68 22.55 -8.59
CA PRO A 306 -5.21 22.08 -9.89
C PRO A 306 -3.68 21.84 -9.91
N LEU A 307 -3.23 21.01 -10.86
CA LEU A 307 -1.81 20.81 -11.13
C LEU A 307 -1.23 22.07 -11.82
N GLY A 308 -0.07 22.52 -11.36
CA GLY A 308 0.60 23.71 -11.87
C GLY A 308 1.04 23.58 -13.32
N VAL A 309 0.71 24.60 -14.13
CA VAL A 309 1.14 24.72 -15.52
C VAL A 309 2.17 25.84 -15.64
N SER A 310 3.35 25.52 -16.16
CA SER A 310 4.45 26.48 -16.27
C SER A 310 4.09 27.65 -17.20
N GLY A 311 4.34 28.88 -16.76
CA GLY A 311 4.04 30.10 -17.52
C GLY A 311 2.59 30.61 -17.42
N THR A 312 1.69 29.87 -16.76
CA THR A 312 0.28 30.26 -16.61
C THR A 312 0.03 30.96 -15.27
N ASN A 313 -0.73 32.06 -15.28
CA ASN A 313 -1.17 32.70 -14.05
C ASN A 313 -2.28 31.88 -13.37
N MET A 314 -1.94 31.21 -12.28
CA MET A 314 -2.86 30.37 -11.50
C MET A 314 -3.12 30.93 -10.09
N THR A 315 -2.86 32.23 -9.87
CA THR A 315 -2.99 32.86 -8.54
C THR A 315 -4.40 32.79 -7.96
N GLY A 316 -5.44 32.86 -8.81
CA GLY A 316 -6.84 32.81 -8.38
C GLY A 316 -7.31 31.43 -7.92
N THR A 317 -6.74 30.34 -8.47
CA THR A 317 -7.10 28.96 -8.13
C THR A 317 -6.13 28.29 -7.17
N GLY A 318 -4.91 28.83 -7.08
CA GLY A 318 -3.78 28.07 -6.55
C GLY A 318 -3.35 26.97 -7.50
N TRP A 319 -2.28 26.26 -7.13
CA TRP A 319 -1.76 25.11 -7.84
C TRP A 319 -0.95 24.20 -6.91
N TYR A 320 -0.81 22.93 -7.28
CA TYR A 320 0.19 22.04 -6.70
C TYR A 320 1.20 21.60 -7.75
N SER A 321 2.39 21.23 -7.30
CA SER A 321 3.44 20.65 -8.14
C SER A 321 4.09 19.49 -7.40
N VAL A 322 4.24 18.36 -8.09
CA VAL A 322 4.99 17.21 -7.56
C VAL A 322 6.46 17.47 -7.82
N VAL A 323 7.20 17.81 -6.77
CA VAL A 323 8.62 18.17 -6.88
C VAL A 323 9.51 16.94 -6.95
N SER A 324 9.15 15.90 -6.20
CA SER A 324 9.82 14.60 -6.22
C SER A 324 8.80 13.49 -5.97
N LEU A 325 8.90 12.40 -6.74
CA LEU A 325 8.19 11.15 -6.48
C LEU A 325 8.99 10.22 -5.57
N GLY A 326 10.09 10.68 -4.99
CA GLY A 326 10.93 9.92 -4.07
C GLY A 326 11.83 8.91 -4.75
N THR A 327 12.33 9.25 -5.93
CA THR A 327 13.51 8.61 -6.52
C THR A 327 14.72 8.77 -5.60
N ARG A 328 15.75 7.95 -5.83
CA ARG A 328 16.98 7.94 -5.01
C ARG A 328 17.61 9.33 -4.89
N ASP A 329 17.67 10.05 -6.00
CA ASP A 329 17.95 11.48 -6.05
C ASP A 329 16.64 12.25 -5.97
N GLY A 330 16.52 13.17 -5.02
CA GLY A 330 15.34 14.01 -4.82
C GLY A 330 15.34 15.26 -5.70
N GLY A 331 14.36 16.14 -5.49
CA GLY A 331 14.12 17.36 -6.26
C GLY A 331 14.08 18.59 -5.35
N PHE A 332 14.33 19.77 -5.90
CA PHE A 332 14.29 21.02 -5.14
C PHE A 332 13.07 21.85 -5.49
N ASP A 333 12.43 22.45 -4.48
CA ASP A 333 11.39 23.44 -4.72
C ASP A 333 12.03 24.76 -5.16
N LEU A 334 11.87 25.08 -6.45
CA LEU A 334 12.42 26.29 -7.06
C LEU A 334 11.66 27.57 -6.67
N ASN A 335 10.59 27.46 -5.88
CA ASN A 335 9.98 28.62 -5.23
C ASN A 335 10.88 29.24 -4.14
N PHE A 336 11.91 28.52 -3.70
CA PHE A 336 12.85 28.96 -2.68
C PHE A 336 14.29 28.94 -3.22
N VAL A 337 14.72 30.05 -3.81
CA VAL A 337 16.06 30.22 -4.37
C VAL A 337 16.81 31.40 -3.74
N ASP A 338 18.15 31.34 -3.79
CA ASP A 338 19.01 32.47 -3.45
C ASP A 338 19.03 33.54 -4.56
N SER A 339 19.77 34.63 -4.35
CA SER A 339 19.89 35.72 -5.33
C SER A 339 20.58 35.33 -6.64
N LYS A 340 21.19 34.15 -6.71
CA LYS A 340 21.83 33.57 -7.90
C LYS A 340 20.97 32.48 -8.55
N GLY A 341 19.78 32.20 -8.01
CA GLY A 341 18.89 31.16 -8.51
C GLY A 341 19.19 29.75 -8.00
N ASN A 342 20.10 29.59 -7.03
CA ASN A 342 20.37 28.27 -6.45
C ASN A 342 19.26 27.89 -5.46
N PRO A 343 18.82 26.62 -5.44
CA PRO A 343 17.81 26.16 -4.51
C PRO A 343 18.29 26.26 -3.05
N LEU A 344 17.43 26.80 -2.19
CA LEU A 344 17.66 26.92 -0.75
C LEU A 344 17.05 25.75 0.04
N GLY A 345 15.96 25.18 -0.48
CA GLY A 345 15.19 24.08 0.10
C GLY A 345 15.92 22.74 0.18
N ASP A 346 15.33 21.80 0.92
CA ASP A 346 15.85 20.43 1.02
C ASP A 346 15.41 19.58 -0.19
N PRO A 347 16.17 18.54 -0.58
CA PRO A 347 15.86 17.76 -1.78
C PRO A 347 14.91 16.58 -1.57
N TYR A 348 14.71 16.15 -0.31
CA TYR A 348 13.92 14.96 0.01
C TYR A 348 14.38 13.68 -0.73
N GLY A 349 15.70 13.40 -0.75
CA GLY A 349 16.23 12.22 -1.42
C GLY A 349 15.58 10.92 -0.94
N SER A 350 15.10 10.07 -1.85
CA SER A 350 14.31 8.84 -1.55
C SER A 350 12.94 9.06 -0.88
N MET A 351 12.43 10.30 -0.86
CA MET A 351 11.11 10.64 -0.33
C MET A 351 10.32 11.48 -1.34
N ALA A 352 9.03 11.18 -1.45
CA ALA A 352 8.10 11.90 -2.30
C ALA A 352 7.54 13.10 -1.53
N TYR A 353 7.47 14.25 -2.19
CA TYR A 353 6.87 15.44 -1.63
C TYR A 353 6.33 16.36 -2.74
N LEU A 354 5.39 17.21 -2.36
CA LEU A 354 4.78 18.18 -3.25
C LEU A 354 4.84 19.58 -2.65
N SER A 355 4.80 20.58 -3.53
CA SER A 355 4.67 21.99 -3.19
C SER A 355 3.26 22.44 -3.57
N VAL A 356 2.50 22.98 -2.61
CA VAL A 356 1.16 23.54 -2.86
C VAL A 356 1.19 25.04 -2.62
N VAL A 357 0.50 25.77 -3.49
CA VAL A 357 0.30 27.21 -3.36
C VAL A 357 -1.19 27.48 -3.47
N VAL A 358 -1.77 28.14 -2.47
CA VAL A 358 -3.21 28.45 -2.44
C VAL A 358 -3.45 29.94 -2.16
N PRO A 359 -4.50 30.55 -2.72
CA PRO A 359 -4.88 31.93 -2.39
C PRO A 359 -5.37 32.06 -0.95
N ASN A 360 -5.36 33.30 -0.45
CA ASN A 360 -5.85 33.64 0.90
C ASN A 360 -7.33 33.28 1.14
N SER A 361 -8.13 33.18 0.08
CA SER A 361 -9.53 32.72 0.16
C SER A 361 -9.64 31.26 0.61
N ILE A 362 -8.62 30.43 0.37
CA ILE A 362 -8.54 29.02 0.78
C ILE A 362 -7.77 28.89 2.10
N SER A 363 -6.64 29.59 2.22
CA SER A 363 -5.84 29.65 3.45
C SER A 363 -5.11 30.98 3.54
N ASN A 364 -5.42 31.76 4.57
CA ASN A 364 -4.82 33.06 4.84
C ASN A 364 -3.51 32.98 5.68
N GLY A 365 -2.99 31.78 5.93
CA GLY A 365 -1.74 31.57 6.67
C GLY A 365 -1.78 31.86 8.17
N THR A 366 -2.97 32.06 8.77
CA THR A 366 -3.10 32.24 10.22
C THR A 366 -2.97 30.92 11.00
N SER A 367 -3.23 29.79 10.36
CA SER A 367 -3.08 28.44 10.89
C SER A 367 -2.49 27.51 9.82
N LEU A 368 -2.00 26.34 10.26
CA LEU A 368 -1.52 25.32 9.34
C LEU A 368 -2.72 24.72 8.58
N PRO A 369 -2.75 24.77 7.23
CA PRO A 369 -3.85 24.22 6.45
C PRO A 369 -3.89 22.69 6.52
N THR A 370 -5.08 22.12 6.38
CA THR A 370 -5.25 20.67 6.26
C THR A 370 -5.12 20.28 4.78
N VAL A 371 -4.20 19.37 4.48
CA VAL A 371 -3.98 18.85 3.12
C VAL A 371 -4.38 17.37 3.08
N GLN A 372 -5.23 17.02 2.14
CA GLN A 372 -5.65 15.65 1.85
C GLN A 372 -5.23 15.30 0.43
N VAL A 373 -4.68 14.11 0.21
CA VAL A 373 -4.16 13.69 -1.10
C VAL A 373 -4.66 12.31 -1.46
N LEU A 374 -5.11 12.16 -2.70
CA LEU A 374 -5.33 10.87 -3.35
C LEU A 374 -4.05 10.53 -4.11
N ALA A 375 -3.27 9.60 -3.59
CA ALA A 375 -1.98 9.23 -4.18
C ALA A 375 -1.97 7.79 -4.68
N GLN A 376 -1.19 7.58 -5.73
CA GLN A 376 -0.75 6.26 -6.16
C GLN A 376 0.61 5.98 -5.53
N GLY A 377 0.64 4.98 -4.66
CA GLY A 377 1.75 4.63 -3.78
C GLY A 377 3.00 4.08 -4.47
N LEU A 378 3.76 3.30 -3.70
CA LEU A 378 5.05 2.74 -4.08
C LEU A 378 5.02 1.94 -5.40
N LEU A 379 6.08 2.08 -6.18
CA LEU A 379 6.38 1.16 -7.28
C LEU A 379 7.02 -0.10 -6.71
N LEU A 380 6.50 -1.27 -7.10
CA LEU A 380 6.91 -2.57 -6.57
C LEU A 380 7.62 -3.40 -7.64
N PRO A 381 8.66 -4.17 -7.28
CA PRO A 381 9.27 -5.12 -8.21
C PRO A 381 8.31 -6.27 -8.50
N SER A 382 8.16 -6.60 -9.77
CA SER A 382 7.39 -7.74 -10.26
C SER A 382 8.32 -8.79 -10.89
N TYR A 383 7.92 -10.05 -10.80
CA TYR A 383 8.70 -11.20 -11.23
C TYR A 383 7.85 -12.14 -12.10
N ALA A 384 8.49 -12.84 -13.03
CA ALA A 384 7.88 -13.90 -13.81
C ALA A 384 7.73 -15.18 -12.98
N SER A 385 6.98 -16.15 -13.50
CA SER A 385 6.74 -17.45 -12.86
C SER A 385 8.00 -18.27 -12.59
N ASP A 386 9.08 -18.00 -13.32
CA ASP A 386 10.40 -18.61 -13.13
C ASP A 386 11.28 -17.86 -12.09
N GLY A 387 10.76 -16.79 -11.50
CA GLY A 387 11.46 -15.93 -10.56
C GLY A 387 12.33 -14.84 -11.20
N THR A 388 12.29 -14.68 -12.52
CA THR A 388 13.04 -13.62 -13.22
C THR A 388 12.42 -12.25 -12.95
N TYR A 389 13.24 -11.25 -12.60
CA TYR A 389 12.79 -9.87 -12.45
C TYR A 389 12.27 -9.31 -13.78
N LEU A 390 11.09 -8.69 -13.75
CA LEU A 390 10.46 -8.08 -14.93
C LEU A 390 10.64 -6.57 -14.92
N ALA A 391 9.96 -5.90 -13.99
CA ALA A 391 9.95 -4.45 -13.89
C ALA A 391 9.52 -3.99 -12.50
N THR A 392 9.95 -2.79 -12.12
CA THR A 392 9.42 -2.05 -10.97
C THR A 392 8.29 -1.16 -11.46
N GLN A 393 7.06 -1.47 -11.06
CA GLN A 393 5.86 -0.82 -11.55
C GLN A 393 4.81 -0.62 -10.46
N PHE A 394 3.83 0.24 -10.73
CA PHE A 394 2.72 0.43 -9.82
C PHE A 394 1.88 -0.85 -9.77
N SER A 395 1.52 -1.28 -8.57
CA SER A 395 0.70 -2.46 -8.34
C SER A 395 -0.10 -2.29 -7.05
N ASN A 396 -1.35 -2.73 -7.08
CA ASN A 396 -2.21 -2.92 -5.92
C ASN A 396 -2.41 -4.42 -5.60
N ASN A 397 -1.59 -5.30 -6.18
CA ASN A 397 -1.65 -6.73 -5.94
C ASN A 397 -1.02 -7.06 -4.55
N PRO A 398 -1.76 -7.74 -3.66
CA PRO A 398 -1.30 -8.03 -2.30
C PRO A 398 -0.04 -8.91 -2.26
N ALA A 399 0.20 -9.76 -3.27
CA ALA A 399 1.40 -10.60 -3.32
C ALA A 399 2.67 -9.77 -3.50
N TRP A 400 2.66 -8.80 -4.42
CA TRP A 400 3.79 -7.90 -4.65
C TRP A 400 4.03 -6.95 -3.47
N MET A 401 2.95 -6.49 -2.83
CA MET A 401 3.05 -5.71 -1.60
C MET A 401 3.68 -6.51 -0.47
N LEU A 402 3.25 -7.75 -0.28
CA LEU A 402 3.81 -8.62 0.75
C LEU A 402 5.29 -8.93 0.51
N LEU A 403 5.67 -9.15 -0.75
CA LEU A 403 7.07 -9.32 -1.13
C LEU A 403 7.91 -8.11 -0.74
N ASP A 404 7.47 -6.91 -1.11
CA ASP A 404 8.17 -5.68 -0.79
C ASP A 404 8.33 -5.48 0.73
N VAL A 405 7.27 -5.73 1.50
CA VAL A 405 7.29 -5.68 2.97
C VAL A 405 8.30 -6.66 3.57
N LEU A 406 8.34 -7.90 3.08
CA LEU A 406 9.31 -8.91 3.53
C LEU A 406 10.75 -8.48 3.22
N ARG A 407 10.99 -7.96 2.01
CA ARG A 407 12.29 -7.43 1.59
C ARG A 407 12.73 -6.24 2.46
N GLN A 408 11.81 -5.31 2.76
CA GLN A 408 12.08 -4.20 3.69
C GLN A 408 12.33 -4.65 5.13
N CYS A 409 11.76 -5.78 5.52
CA CYS A 409 12.05 -6.44 6.80
C CYS A 409 13.38 -7.22 6.81
N GLY A 410 14.17 -7.17 5.74
CA GLY A 410 15.53 -7.75 5.70
C GLY A 410 15.60 -9.17 5.15
N TRP A 411 14.55 -9.68 4.49
CA TRP A 411 14.62 -10.97 3.81
C TRP A 411 15.51 -10.90 2.56
N GLU A 412 16.47 -11.82 2.45
CA GLU A 412 17.41 -11.89 1.33
C GLU A 412 16.77 -12.55 0.10
N ALA A 413 17.37 -12.36 -1.08
CA ALA A 413 16.72 -12.75 -2.34
C ALA A 413 16.77 -14.27 -2.53
N SER A 414 17.86 -14.86 -2.07
CA SER A 414 18.10 -16.31 -1.99
C SER A 414 17.15 -17.03 -1.02
N GLU A 415 16.49 -16.31 -0.11
CA GLU A 415 15.61 -16.88 0.90
C GLU A 415 14.14 -16.93 0.45
N ILE A 416 13.79 -16.31 -0.68
CA ILE A 416 12.42 -16.18 -1.16
C ILE A 416 12.27 -16.89 -2.51
N ASP A 417 11.20 -17.68 -2.64
CA ASP A 417 10.77 -18.24 -3.91
C ASP A 417 9.92 -17.21 -4.69
N PHE A 418 10.58 -16.40 -5.53
CA PHE A 418 9.89 -15.40 -6.33
C PHE A 418 8.84 -16.00 -7.29
N GLY A 419 9.03 -17.25 -7.74
CA GLY A 419 8.09 -17.93 -8.64
C GLY A 419 6.75 -18.21 -7.95
N SER A 420 6.77 -18.56 -6.66
CA SER A 420 5.56 -18.77 -5.87
C SER A 420 4.78 -17.46 -5.64
N PHE A 421 5.48 -16.33 -5.45
CA PHE A 421 4.86 -15.01 -5.37
C PHE A 421 4.25 -14.61 -6.71
N ALA A 422 4.90 -14.91 -7.84
CA ALA A 422 4.37 -14.66 -9.17
C ALA A 422 3.10 -15.48 -9.47
N ALA A 423 3.09 -16.76 -9.10
CA ALA A 423 1.90 -17.61 -9.24
C ALA A 423 0.73 -17.10 -8.39
N THR A 424 1.01 -16.68 -7.15
CA THR A 424 0.00 -16.07 -6.27
C THR A 424 -0.50 -14.74 -6.83
N ALA A 425 0.41 -13.89 -7.34
CA ALA A 425 0.05 -12.62 -7.95
C ALA A 425 -0.90 -12.83 -9.16
N ALA A 426 -0.60 -13.80 -10.02
CA ALA A 426 -1.45 -14.15 -11.15
C ALA A 426 -2.86 -14.56 -10.71
N TYR A 427 -2.99 -15.35 -9.64
CA TYR A 427 -4.29 -15.70 -9.07
C TYR A 427 -5.06 -14.49 -8.53
N CYS A 428 -4.37 -13.54 -7.88
CA CYS A 428 -4.97 -12.29 -7.42
C CYS A 428 -5.42 -11.38 -8.59
N ASP A 429 -4.72 -11.41 -9.73
CA ASP A 429 -4.99 -10.59 -10.91
C ASP A 429 -6.08 -11.18 -11.84
N GLU A 430 -6.50 -12.44 -11.63
CA GLU A 430 -7.60 -13.05 -12.37
C GLU A 430 -8.85 -12.19 -12.28
N GLN A 431 -9.48 -11.93 -13.43
CA GLN A 431 -10.71 -11.14 -13.50
C GLN A 431 -11.89 -12.00 -13.08
N ILE A 432 -12.71 -11.47 -12.18
CA ILE A 432 -13.94 -12.09 -11.72
C ILE A 432 -15.15 -11.18 -11.98
N ASP A 433 -16.30 -11.81 -12.18
CA ASP A 433 -17.58 -11.11 -12.27
C ASP A 433 -17.92 -10.42 -10.94
N SER A 434 -18.30 -9.15 -11.01
CA SER A 434 -18.83 -8.38 -9.87
C SER A 434 -19.88 -7.37 -10.36
N THR A 435 -20.43 -6.59 -9.45
CA THR A 435 -21.36 -5.49 -9.76
C THR A 435 -20.80 -4.18 -9.24
N ASP A 436 -20.89 -3.13 -10.04
CA ASP A 436 -20.54 -1.79 -9.58
C ASP A 436 -21.62 -1.19 -8.65
N LEU A 437 -21.42 0.06 -8.23
CA LEU A 437 -22.38 0.78 -7.36
C LEU A 437 -23.73 1.04 -8.02
N ASN A 438 -23.82 0.96 -9.36
CA ASN A 438 -25.05 1.12 -10.12
C ASN A 438 -25.77 -0.22 -10.34
N GLY A 439 -25.19 -1.34 -9.89
CA GLY A 439 -25.69 -2.69 -10.13
C GLY A 439 -25.39 -3.23 -11.53
N ASN A 440 -24.53 -2.56 -12.31
CA ASN A 440 -24.13 -3.05 -13.63
C ASN A 440 -23.00 -4.10 -13.48
N PRO A 441 -22.97 -5.12 -14.36
CA PRO A 441 -21.92 -6.14 -14.32
C PRO A 441 -20.57 -5.54 -14.73
N ILE A 442 -19.55 -5.78 -13.91
CA ILE A 442 -18.17 -5.38 -14.16
C ILE A 442 -17.22 -6.57 -13.94
N GLN A 443 -16.00 -6.45 -14.46
CA GLN A 443 -14.89 -7.34 -14.14
C GLN A 443 -13.93 -6.61 -13.22
N ILE A 444 -13.54 -7.26 -12.12
CA ILE A 444 -12.51 -6.74 -11.22
C ILE A 444 -11.45 -7.82 -10.98
N PRO A 445 -10.19 -7.44 -10.67
CA PRO A 445 -9.22 -8.39 -10.17
C PRO A 445 -9.73 -9.06 -8.88
N ARG A 446 -9.49 -10.36 -8.75
CA ARG A 446 -9.96 -11.20 -7.64
C ARG A 446 -9.59 -10.63 -6.28
N PHE A 447 -8.34 -10.17 -6.11
CA PHE A 447 -7.87 -9.55 -4.88
C PHE A 447 -6.96 -8.36 -5.14
N GLN A 448 -7.26 -7.22 -4.53
CA GLN A 448 -6.38 -6.05 -4.48
C GLN A 448 -6.18 -5.60 -3.02
N CYS A 449 -5.21 -4.71 -2.82
CA CYS A 449 -4.89 -4.14 -1.51
C CYS A 449 -4.39 -2.69 -1.64
N ASN A 450 -4.98 -1.78 -0.86
CA ASN A 450 -4.64 -0.36 -0.81
C ASN A 450 -4.38 0.05 0.66
N VAL A 451 -3.14 0.30 1.05
CA VAL A 451 -2.79 0.57 2.46
C VAL A 451 -1.94 1.81 2.63
N VAL A 452 -2.29 2.62 3.63
CA VAL A 452 -1.51 3.76 4.10
C VAL A 452 -1.00 3.48 5.51
N LEU A 453 0.32 3.58 5.71
CA LEU A 453 0.98 3.52 7.01
C LEU A 453 1.55 4.89 7.36
N GLN A 454 0.86 5.61 8.24
CA GLN A 454 1.36 6.89 8.80
C GLN A 454 1.98 6.69 10.19
N ASN A 455 1.50 5.69 10.92
CA ASN A 455 1.95 5.37 12.26
C ASN A 455 2.74 4.06 12.26
N LYS A 456 3.67 3.95 13.22
CA LYS A 456 4.50 2.76 13.39
C LYS A 456 3.64 1.54 13.71
N ARG A 457 3.83 0.47 12.95
CA ARG A 457 3.21 -0.84 13.15
C ARG A 457 4.26 -1.93 13.05
N SER A 458 4.06 -3.04 13.74
CA SER A 458 4.93 -4.20 13.57
C SER A 458 4.80 -4.77 12.15
N GLY A 459 5.91 -5.27 11.59
CA GLY A 459 5.92 -5.93 10.30
C GLY A 459 5.03 -7.17 10.32
N GLY A 460 4.98 -7.89 11.46
CA GLY A 460 4.09 -9.05 11.65
C GLY A 460 2.61 -8.69 11.54
N ASP A 461 2.17 -7.59 12.17
CA ASP A 461 0.80 -7.13 12.05
C ASP A 461 0.46 -6.64 10.64
N PHE A 462 1.42 -6.04 9.95
CA PHE A 462 1.21 -5.56 8.59
C PHE A 462 1.10 -6.73 7.61
N VAL A 463 2.01 -7.70 7.69
CA VAL A 463 1.97 -8.96 6.93
C VAL A 463 0.66 -9.71 7.18
N ARG A 464 0.25 -9.86 8.45
CA ARG A 464 -1.03 -10.49 8.81
C ARG A 464 -2.22 -9.76 8.18
N GLY A 465 -2.21 -8.44 8.24
CA GLY A 465 -3.26 -7.61 7.66
C GLY A 465 -3.42 -7.78 6.14
N ILE A 466 -2.32 -7.72 5.39
CA ILE A 466 -2.33 -7.94 3.93
C ILE A 466 -2.78 -9.37 3.59
N ARG A 467 -2.32 -10.36 4.35
CA ARG A 467 -2.67 -11.76 4.12
C ARG A 467 -4.16 -12.03 4.28
N ASN A 468 -4.76 -11.50 5.35
CA ASN A 468 -6.19 -11.65 5.63
C ASN A 468 -7.06 -11.02 4.53
N THR A 469 -6.59 -9.95 3.88
CA THR A 469 -7.28 -9.27 2.76
C THR A 469 -7.43 -10.14 1.51
N ALA A 470 -6.60 -11.18 1.34
CA ALA A 470 -6.54 -11.98 0.12
C ALA A 470 -6.37 -13.49 0.37
N ARG A 471 -6.72 -13.97 1.58
CA ARG A 471 -6.63 -15.39 1.98
C ARG A 471 -5.22 -15.98 1.80
N LEU A 472 -4.18 -15.17 1.99
CA LEU A 472 -2.81 -15.57 1.73
C LEU A 472 -2.15 -16.19 2.97
N TYR A 473 -1.25 -17.13 2.76
CA TYR A 473 -0.40 -17.66 3.81
C TYR A 473 1.03 -17.93 3.32
N LEU A 474 1.97 -17.85 4.25
CA LEU A 474 3.38 -18.07 4.00
C LEU A 474 3.74 -19.48 4.46
N THR A 475 4.61 -20.16 3.73
CA THR A 475 5.09 -21.50 4.09
C THR A 475 6.51 -21.69 3.60
N TYR A 476 7.19 -22.74 4.07
CA TYR A 476 8.52 -23.08 3.57
C TYR A 476 8.42 -24.17 2.49
N GLY A 477 9.09 -23.91 1.36
CA GLY A 477 9.26 -24.86 0.27
C GLY A 477 10.39 -25.87 0.51
N PRO A 478 10.61 -26.81 -0.43
CA PRO A 478 11.81 -27.64 -0.46
C PRO A 478 13.08 -26.78 -0.35
N GLY A 479 14.03 -27.16 0.51
CA GLY A 479 15.25 -26.37 0.75
C GLY A 479 15.10 -25.19 1.71
N GLY A 480 13.93 -24.99 2.33
CA GLY A 480 13.72 -23.98 3.37
C GLY A 480 13.60 -22.55 2.86
N ILE A 481 13.25 -22.37 1.59
CA ILE A 481 12.94 -21.06 0.98
C ILE A 481 11.48 -20.67 1.25
N LEU A 482 11.22 -19.39 1.43
CA LEU A 482 9.91 -18.85 1.76
C LEU A 482 9.02 -18.83 0.51
N GLN A 483 7.85 -19.44 0.60
CA GLN A 483 6.81 -19.48 -0.43
C GLN A 483 5.56 -18.76 0.06
N LEU A 484 4.94 -17.99 -0.82
CA LEU A 484 3.58 -17.48 -0.70
C LEU A 484 2.60 -18.44 -1.37
N GLN A 485 1.48 -18.70 -0.71
CA GLN A 485 0.38 -19.55 -1.17
C GLN A 485 -0.98 -18.91 -0.85
N VAL A 486 -2.02 -19.40 -1.51
CA VAL A 486 -3.41 -18.97 -1.31
C VAL A 486 -4.20 -20.08 -0.64
N GLU A 487 -4.93 -19.75 0.42
CA GLU A 487 -5.88 -20.66 1.05
C GLU A 487 -7.08 -20.86 0.10
N ASN A 488 -7.25 -22.09 -0.41
CA ASN A 488 -8.22 -22.37 -1.46
C ASN A 488 -8.84 -23.78 -1.34
N SER A 489 -9.78 -24.09 -2.24
CA SER A 489 -10.30 -25.45 -2.45
C SER A 489 -9.17 -26.45 -2.74
N VAL A 490 -9.40 -27.72 -2.43
CA VAL A 490 -8.39 -28.77 -2.60
C VAL A 490 -7.96 -28.93 -4.07
N ALA A 491 -8.86 -28.71 -5.02
CA ALA A 491 -8.56 -28.78 -6.45
C ALA A 491 -7.54 -27.71 -6.89
N LEU A 492 -7.65 -26.49 -6.38
CA LEU A 492 -6.75 -25.39 -6.75
C LEU A 492 -5.46 -25.39 -5.93
N GLN A 493 -5.55 -25.72 -4.64
CA GLN A 493 -4.39 -25.70 -3.75
C GLN A 493 -3.50 -26.94 -3.90
N GLN A 494 -4.08 -28.11 -4.16
CA GLN A 494 -3.38 -29.39 -4.28
C GLN A 494 -3.80 -30.14 -5.56
N PRO A 495 -3.58 -29.56 -6.75
CA PRO A 495 -4.03 -30.13 -8.03
C PRO A 495 -3.28 -31.42 -8.41
N THR A 496 -2.04 -31.56 -7.93
CA THR A 496 -1.16 -32.69 -8.24
C THR A 496 -0.88 -33.51 -6.99
N LYS A 497 -0.89 -34.84 -7.12
CA LYS A 497 -0.55 -35.75 -6.02
C LYS A 497 0.86 -35.47 -5.51
N LEU A 498 0.96 -35.09 -4.24
CA LEU A 498 2.25 -34.91 -3.60
C LEU A 498 2.96 -36.26 -3.40
N PRO A 499 4.30 -36.33 -3.57
CA PRO A 499 5.06 -37.58 -3.38
C PRO A 499 4.90 -38.21 -1.98
N ASN A 500 4.55 -37.40 -0.97
CA ASN A 500 4.36 -37.82 0.41
C ASN A 500 2.92 -38.21 0.76
N SER A 501 1.99 -38.16 -0.20
CA SER A 501 0.59 -38.52 -0.01
C SER A 501 0.35 -40.02 -0.21
N ASN A 502 -0.36 -40.63 0.75
CA ASN A 502 -0.86 -41.99 0.68
C ASN A 502 -2.24 -42.09 0.00
N SER A 503 -2.82 -40.99 -0.47
CA SER A 503 -4.14 -40.97 -1.10
C SER A 503 -4.16 -41.75 -2.41
N ALA A 504 -5.17 -42.60 -2.60
CA ALA A 504 -5.32 -43.41 -3.82
C ALA A 504 -6.19 -42.75 -4.89
N GLU A 505 -7.10 -41.85 -4.50
CA GLU A 505 -8.11 -41.26 -5.36
C GLU A 505 -8.21 -39.75 -5.12
N LEU A 506 -8.81 -39.02 -6.07
CA LEU A 506 -9.06 -37.58 -5.91
C LEU A 506 -10.08 -37.32 -4.79
N LEU A 507 -9.95 -36.17 -4.13
CA LEU A 507 -10.96 -35.57 -3.26
C LEU A 507 -11.39 -34.25 -3.90
N ASN A 508 -12.66 -34.12 -4.30
CA ASN A 508 -13.21 -32.90 -4.92
C ASN A 508 -12.34 -32.32 -6.07
N GLY A 509 -11.70 -33.17 -6.87
CA GLY A 509 -10.84 -32.76 -7.97
C GLY A 509 -9.37 -32.46 -7.62
N GLY A 510 -8.99 -32.50 -6.33
CA GLY A 510 -7.61 -32.35 -5.86
C GLY A 510 -7.08 -33.58 -5.11
N TRP A 511 -5.88 -33.45 -4.55
CA TRP A 511 -5.19 -34.52 -3.82
C TRP A 511 -4.93 -34.11 -2.36
N PRO A 512 -5.45 -34.87 -1.37
CA PRO A 512 -5.06 -34.67 0.03
C PRO A 512 -3.56 -34.85 0.22
N SER A 513 -2.95 -34.02 1.08
CA SER A 513 -1.53 -34.15 1.48
C SER A 513 -1.27 -35.49 2.15
N TYR A 514 -2.24 -35.97 2.94
CA TYR A 514 -2.22 -37.28 3.58
C TYR A 514 -3.62 -37.69 4.04
N GLU A 515 -3.87 -39.00 4.11
CA GLU A 515 -5.11 -39.59 4.60
C GLU A 515 -4.85 -40.34 5.92
N PHE A 516 -5.54 -39.93 6.98
CA PHE A 516 -5.48 -40.55 8.29
C PHE A 516 -6.73 -41.39 8.54
N GLY A 517 -6.53 -42.64 8.96
CA GLY A 517 -7.62 -43.54 9.37
C GLY A 517 -7.47 -44.02 10.81
N ASP A 518 -8.58 -44.47 11.39
CA ASP A 518 -8.67 -45.16 12.67
C ASP A 518 -8.38 -46.68 12.58
N GLY A 519 -8.16 -47.18 11.37
CA GLY A 519 -7.94 -48.59 11.05
C GLY A 519 -9.16 -49.31 10.47
N SER A 520 -10.33 -48.68 10.42
CA SER A 520 -11.56 -49.27 9.86
C SER A 520 -11.43 -49.66 8.38
N THR A 521 -10.60 -48.94 7.62
CA THR A 521 -10.31 -49.18 6.20
C THR A 521 -9.05 -50.02 5.97
N GLY A 522 -8.50 -50.66 7.02
CA GLY A 522 -7.28 -51.45 6.94
C GLY A 522 -5.97 -50.65 7.05
N PHE A 523 -6.05 -49.32 7.11
CA PHE A 523 -4.91 -48.43 7.37
C PHE A 523 -5.20 -47.51 8.56
N SER A 524 -4.22 -47.40 9.47
CA SER A 524 -4.25 -46.43 10.56
C SER A 524 -3.04 -45.52 10.47
N GLY A 525 -3.27 -44.22 10.33
CA GLY A 525 -2.24 -43.17 10.38
C GLY A 525 -2.15 -42.50 11.75
N ILE A 526 -3.10 -42.80 12.64
CA ILE A 526 -3.25 -42.22 13.97
C ILE A 526 -2.57 -43.14 14.98
N LEU A 527 -1.81 -42.55 15.90
CA LEU A 527 -1.13 -43.28 16.96
C LEU A 527 -2.16 -43.85 17.96
N ARG A 528 -1.83 -44.97 18.59
CA ARG A 528 -2.68 -45.61 19.60
C ARG A 528 -2.13 -45.31 20.98
N LEU A 529 -2.99 -44.89 21.89
CA LEU A 529 -2.66 -44.72 23.31
C LEU A 529 -2.33 -46.08 23.94
N PRO A 530 -1.67 -46.11 25.11
CA PRO A 530 -1.47 -47.36 25.86
C PRO A 530 -2.76 -48.12 26.18
N THR A 531 -3.91 -47.42 26.21
CA THR A 531 -5.25 -47.99 26.38
C THR A 531 -5.77 -48.73 25.13
N GLY A 532 -5.08 -48.59 23.98
CA GLY A 532 -5.49 -49.15 22.69
C GLY A 532 -6.43 -48.25 21.88
N GLU A 533 -6.85 -47.11 22.42
CA GLU A 533 -7.68 -46.12 21.73
C GLU A 533 -6.84 -45.25 20.77
N PRO A 534 -7.40 -44.76 19.65
CA PRO A 534 -6.70 -43.80 18.81
C PRO A 534 -6.47 -42.49 19.55
N SER A 535 -5.29 -41.89 19.40
CA SER A 535 -4.93 -40.59 19.96
C SER A 535 -5.55 -39.46 19.13
N ILE A 536 -6.86 -39.29 19.26
CA ILE A 536 -7.67 -38.33 18.52
C ILE A 536 -8.59 -37.58 19.50
N THR A 537 -8.70 -36.27 19.31
CA THR A 537 -9.56 -35.39 20.08
C THR A 537 -10.30 -34.47 19.12
N LEU A 538 -11.63 -34.41 19.24
CA LEU A 538 -12.45 -33.40 18.59
C LEU A 538 -12.78 -32.29 19.58
N SER A 539 -12.75 -31.05 19.11
CA SER A 539 -13.03 -29.88 19.93
C SER A 539 -13.70 -28.78 19.12
N SER A 540 -14.47 -27.94 19.81
CA SER A 540 -15.05 -26.71 19.26
C SER A 540 -14.69 -25.55 20.18
N ARG A 541 -14.59 -24.36 19.61
CA ARG A 541 -14.42 -23.11 20.35
C ARG A 541 -15.70 -22.75 21.09
N SER A 542 -15.53 -22.03 22.20
CA SER A 542 -16.65 -21.48 22.95
C SER A 542 -17.37 -20.40 22.14
N ILE A 543 -18.63 -20.09 22.48
CA ILE A 543 -19.40 -19.03 21.82
C ILE A 543 -18.65 -17.69 21.86
N ALA A 544 -17.95 -17.39 22.95
CA ALA A 544 -17.15 -16.16 23.08
C ALA A 544 -15.95 -16.11 22.12
N ASP A 545 -15.48 -17.26 21.64
CA ASP A 545 -14.32 -17.41 20.74
C ASP A 545 -14.74 -17.79 19.30
N SER A 546 -16.04 -17.85 19.01
CA SER A 546 -16.61 -18.08 17.68
C SER A 546 -17.54 -16.92 17.29
N PRO A 547 -16.97 -15.77 16.88
CA PRO A 547 -17.77 -14.63 16.45
C PRO A 547 -18.74 -15.00 15.33
N ASN A 548 -19.99 -14.57 15.46
CA ASN A 548 -21.07 -14.75 14.49
C ASN A 548 -21.47 -13.44 13.81
N ASP A 549 -20.73 -12.37 14.11
CA ASP A 549 -20.79 -11.08 13.45
C ASP A 549 -19.36 -10.55 13.20
N PHE A 550 -19.08 -10.11 11.97
CA PHE A 550 -17.80 -9.51 11.60
C PHE A 550 -17.97 -8.18 10.86
N THR A 551 -17.17 -7.21 11.28
CA THR A 551 -17.12 -5.86 10.68
C THR A 551 -15.76 -5.53 10.09
N VAL A 552 -15.73 -4.71 9.04
CA VAL A 552 -14.51 -4.19 8.44
C VAL A 552 -14.69 -2.77 7.89
N GLU A 553 -13.62 -1.98 7.92
CA GLU A 553 -13.55 -0.64 7.37
C GLU A 553 -12.56 -0.60 6.21
N PHE A 554 -12.88 0.15 5.16
CA PHE A 554 -12.05 0.21 3.95
C PHE A 554 -12.26 1.52 3.18
N GLN A 555 -11.44 1.76 2.16
CA GLN A 555 -11.67 2.83 1.20
C GLN A 555 -12.16 2.22 -0.10
N ASP A 556 -13.40 2.52 -0.50
CA ASP A 556 -14.02 1.90 -1.67
C ASP A 556 -13.54 2.56 -2.97
N ALA A 557 -12.69 1.84 -3.70
CA ALA A 557 -12.14 2.24 -4.99
C ALA A 557 -13.22 2.48 -6.05
N LEU A 558 -14.36 1.79 -5.97
CA LEU A 558 -15.50 2.01 -6.88
C LEU A 558 -16.29 3.28 -6.50
N ASN A 559 -16.11 3.78 -5.27
CA ASN A 559 -16.73 5.00 -4.75
C ASN A 559 -15.70 6.12 -4.52
N SER A 560 -14.79 6.34 -5.48
CA SER A 560 -13.78 7.41 -5.40
C SER A 560 -12.86 7.32 -4.16
N TYR A 561 -12.60 6.10 -3.68
CA TYR A 561 -11.75 5.80 -2.52
C TYR A 561 -12.27 6.40 -1.21
N ARG A 562 -13.59 6.59 -1.09
CA ARG A 562 -14.22 7.08 0.14
C ARG A 562 -14.15 6.04 1.24
N GLN A 563 -14.04 6.52 2.48
CA GLN A 563 -14.12 5.67 3.65
C GLN A 563 -15.51 5.04 3.74
N ASP A 564 -15.54 3.71 3.87
CA ASP A 564 -16.74 2.90 4.00
C ASP A 564 -16.52 1.80 5.05
N SER A 565 -17.59 1.11 5.42
CA SER A 565 -17.58 -0.03 6.33
C SER A 565 -18.61 -1.07 5.90
N TYR A 566 -18.28 -2.34 6.08
CA TYR A 566 -19.20 -3.45 5.84
C TYR A 566 -19.29 -4.34 7.08
N ASP A 567 -20.51 -4.80 7.34
CA ASP A 567 -20.88 -5.60 8.49
C ASP A 567 -21.65 -6.83 8.00
N LEU A 568 -21.29 -8.01 8.51
CA LEU A 568 -21.88 -9.28 8.10
C LEU A 568 -22.03 -10.22 9.29
N PHE A 569 -23.29 -10.59 9.55
CA PHE A 569 -23.68 -11.49 10.64
C PHE A 569 -24.42 -12.73 10.14
N ASP A 570 -24.40 -13.80 10.93
CA ASP A 570 -25.17 -15.03 10.71
C ASP A 570 -26.45 -15.02 11.56
N PRO A 571 -27.63 -14.69 10.97
CA PRO A 571 -28.86 -14.55 11.74
C PRO A 571 -29.35 -15.89 12.34
N ASP A 572 -29.10 -17.01 11.67
CA ASP A 572 -29.53 -18.33 12.13
C ASP A 572 -28.75 -18.73 13.39
N ASP A 573 -27.43 -18.49 13.39
CA ASP A 573 -26.57 -18.74 14.55
C ASP A 573 -26.88 -17.77 15.70
N ILE A 574 -27.08 -16.48 15.42
CA ILE A 574 -27.48 -15.49 16.44
C ILE A 574 -28.81 -15.89 17.10
N GLN A 575 -29.79 -16.35 16.32
CA GLN A 575 -31.06 -16.83 16.86
C GLN A 575 -30.90 -18.10 17.71
N LEU A 576 -30.01 -19.01 17.30
CA LEU A 576 -29.71 -20.23 18.05
C LEU A 576 -29.00 -19.95 19.37
N VAL A 577 -28.04 -19.03 19.35
CA VAL A 577 -27.17 -18.67 20.47
C VAL A 577 -27.83 -17.66 21.42
N GLY A 578 -28.72 -16.80 20.90
CA GLY A 578 -29.42 -15.75 21.64
C GLY A 578 -28.57 -14.52 21.97
N GLN A 579 -27.37 -14.41 21.39
CA GLN A 579 -26.47 -13.26 21.52
C GLN A 579 -25.64 -13.05 20.26
N GLU A 580 -25.31 -11.79 20.00
CA GLU A 580 -24.41 -11.35 18.94
C GLU A 580 -22.99 -11.25 19.50
N VAL A 581 -22.05 -11.92 18.84
CA VAL A 581 -20.62 -11.92 19.19
C VAL A 581 -19.85 -11.30 18.04
N SER A 582 -19.64 -9.99 18.13
CA SER A 582 -19.00 -9.20 17.07
C SER A 582 -17.47 -9.20 17.16
N SER A 583 -16.81 -9.19 16.01
CA SER A 583 -15.36 -9.05 15.90
C SER A 583 -14.95 -8.19 14.70
N LYS A 584 -13.98 -7.30 14.87
CA LYS A 584 -13.40 -6.53 13.75
C LYS A 584 -12.37 -7.38 13.02
N LEU A 585 -12.58 -7.60 11.73
CA LEU A 585 -11.64 -8.34 10.91
C LEU A 585 -10.30 -7.59 10.82
N ALA A 586 -9.21 -8.27 11.21
CA ALA A 586 -7.84 -7.74 11.10
C ALA A 586 -7.29 -7.83 9.67
N ALA A 587 -8.05 -7.35 8.68
CA ALA A 587 -7.63 -7.18 7.29
C ALA A 587 -7.19 -5.73 7.06
N LEU A 588 -6.28 -5.52 6.11
CA LEU A 588 -5.82 -4.18 5.75
C LEU A 588 -5.98 -3.90 4.27
N GLY A 589 -6.54 -2.73 3.98
CA GLY A 589 -6.59 -2.20 2.63
C GLY A 589 -7.49 -2.96 1.68
N LEU A 590 -8.61 -3.51 2.15
CA LEU A 590 -9.64 -4.00 1.24
C LEU A 590 -10.01 -2.87 0.25
N PRO A 591 -10.13 -3.15 -1.05
CA PRO A 591 -10.24 -2.12 -2.07
C PRO A 591 -11.68 -1.74 -2.41
N ASN A 592 -12.66 -2.62 -2.16
CA ASN A 592 -14.05 -2.43 -2.57
C ASN A 592 -15.00 -3.32 -1.75
N TYR A 593 -16.30 -3.07 -1.92
CA TYR A 593 -17.36 -3.77 -1.21
C TYR A 593 -17.43 -5.27 -1.53
N ASP A 594 -17.28 -5.66 -2.80
CA ASP A 594 -17.31 -7.06 -3.24
C ASP A 594 -16.24 -7.91 -2.52
N GLN A 595 -14.98 -7.45 -2.52
CA GLN A 595 -13.90 -8.15 -1.85
C GLN A 595 -14.09 -8.15 -0.34
N ALA A 596 -14.55 -7.04 0.25
CA ALA A 596 -14.87 -6.98 1.68
C ALA A 596 -15.92 -8.03 2.06
N ALA A 597 -16.98 -8.17 1.27
CA ALA A 597 -18.04 -9.14 1.51
C ALA A 597 -17.57 -10.59 1.34
N ARG A 598 -16.79 -10.89 0.30
CA ARG A 598 -16.20 -12.23 0.09
C ARG A 598 -15.22 -12.64 1.20
N ILE A 599 -14.46 -11.70 1.76
CA ILE A 599 -13.50 -11.99 2.83
C ILE A 599 -14.22 -12.12 4.19
N LEU A 600 -15.21 -11.26 4.47
CA LEU A 600 -16.02 -11.36 5.69
C LEU A 600 -16.84 -12.65 5.70
N ARG A 601 -17.49 -13.01 4.58
CA ARG A 601 -18.25 -14.26 4.49
C ARG A 601 -17.37 -15.48 4.67
N PHE A 602 -16.21 -15.51 4.02
CA PHE A 602 -15.20 -16.56 4.23
C PHE A 602 -14.81 -16.71 5.70
N THR A 603 -14.58 -15.59 6.39
CA THR A 603 -14.17 -15.61 7.81
C THR A 603 -15.32 -16.06 8.72
N LEU A 604 -16.54 -15.60 8.46
CA LEU A 604 -17.75 -15.97 9.18
C LEU A 604 -18.07 -17.46 9.03
N ASP A 605 -18.04 -17.99 7.79
CA ASP A 605 -18.26 -19.42 7.53
C ASP A 605 -17.22 -20.28 8.27
N LYS A 606 -15.94 -19.88 8.28
CA LYS A 606 -14.90 -20.58 9.06
C LYS A 606 -15.10 -20.47 10.58
N SER A 607 -15.63 -19.36 11.06
CA SER A 607 -15.87 -19.13 12.50
C SER A 607 -17.03 -19.97 13.02
N VAL A 608 -18.16 -19.98 12.30
CA VAL A 608 -19.42 -20.63 12.70
C VAL A 608 -19.48 -22.07 12.19
N LYS A 609 -19.54 -22.27 10.87
CA LYS A 609 -19.66 -23.61 10.25
C LYS A 609 -18.37 -24.42 10.37
N GLY A 610 -17.24 -23.72 10.38
CA GLY A 610 -15.92 -24.30 10.57
C GLY A 610 -15.53 -24.55 12.03
N ASN A 611 -16.43 -24.41 13.01
CA ASN A 611 -16.14 -24.60 14.44
C ASN A 611 -15.99 -26.08 14.85
N LEU A 612 -15.28 -26.87 14.06
CA LEU A 612 -14.88 -28.23 14.38
C LEU A 612 -13.39 -28.38 14.14
N TYR A 613 -12.67 -28.67 15.22
CA TYR A 613 -11.24 -28.88 15.24
C TYR A 613 -10.91 -30.31 15.63
N ILE A 614 -9.85 -30.83 15.04
CA ILE A 614 -9.33 -32.15 15.33
C ILE A 614 -7.86 -32.07 15.71
N GLN A 615 -7.52 -32.71 16.81
CA GLN A 615 -6.15 -32.92 17.24
C GLN A 615 -5.85 -34.41 17.21
N LEU A 616 -4.78 -34.80 16.53
CA LEU A 616 -4.33 -36.19 16.47
C LEU A 616 -2.82 -36.30 16.65
N GLN A 617 -2.36 -37.42 17.19
CA GLN A 617 -0.93 -37.76 17.18
C GLN A 617 -0.63 -38.78 16.10
N THR A 618 0.50 -38.61 15.43
CA THR A 618 1.04 -39.53 14.43
C THR A 618 2.55 -39.68 14.62
N SER A 619 3.16 -40.60 13.87
CA SER A 619 4.61 -40.84 13.88
C SER A 619 5.33 -39.90 12.90
N VAL A 620 6.51 -40.30 12.42
CA VAL A 620 7.23 -39.68 11.29
C VAL A 620 6.37 -39.54 10.01
N ARG A 621 5.17 -40.13 9.96
CA ARG A 621 4.20 -39.95 8.87
C ARG A 621 3.74 -38.52 8.66
N ALA A 622 3.79 -37.68 9.70
CA ALA A 622 3.59 -36.23 9.57
C ALA A 622 4.62 -35.54 8.66
N LEU A 623 5.77 -36.18 8.40
CA LEU A 623 6.79 -35.61 7.54
C LEU A 623 6.25 -35.36 6.12
N GLY A 624 6.41 -34.12 5.66
CA GLY A 624 5.92 -33.65 4.36
C GLY A 624 4.57 -32.95 4.42
N ILE A 625 3.79 -33.14 5.49
CA ILE A 625 2.56 -32.36 5.73
C ILE A 625 2.97 -31.00 6.28
N ARG A 626 2.35 -29.94 5.77
CA ARG A 626 2.64 -28.55 6.19
C ARG A 626 1.37 -27.88 6.71
N PRO A 627 1.48 -26.91 7.62
CA PRO A 627 0.36 -26.03 7.92
C PRO A 627 -0.16 -25.37 6.63
N GLY A 628 -1.49 -25.31 6.50
CA GLY A 628 -2.19 -24.92 5.29
C GLY A 628 -2.60 -26.10 4.42
N ASP A 629 -1.92 -27.26 4.46
CA ASP A 629 -2.31 -28.42 3.67
C ASP A 629 -3.69 -28.96 4.06
N ILE A 630 -4.37 -29.59 3.11
CA ILE A 630 -5.62 -30.32 3.35
C ILE A 630 -5.30 -31.80 3.51
N ILE A 631 -5.75 -32.39 4.60
CA ILE A 631 -5.66 -33.82 4.92
C ILE A 631 -7.07 -34.40 4.99
N THR A 632 -7.21 -35.71 4.83
CA THR A 632 -8.49 -36.39 5.09
C THR A 632 -8.42 -37.24 6.34
N ILE A 633 -9.56 -37.34 7.01
CA ILE A 633 -9.69 -38.11 8.25
C ILE A 633 -10.89 -39.04 8.14
N THR A 634 -10.63 -40.33 8.38
CA THR A 634 -11.64 -41.36 8.54
C THR A 634 -11.66 -41.82 9.98
N TYR A 635 -12.74 -41.48 10.68
CA TYR A 635 -13.03 -41.88 12.05
C TYR A 635 -14.53 -42.17 12.19
N LEU A 636 -14.90 -43.44 11.94
CA LEU A 636 -16.30 -43.83 11.77
C LEU A 636 -17.13 -43.66 13.05
N LYS A 637 -16.50 -43.69 14.23
CA LYS A 637 -17.18 -43.49 15.52
C LYS A 637 -17.87 -42.14 15.62
N GLU A 638 -17.30 -41.10 14.99
CA GLU A 638 -17.83 -39.74 14.98
C GLU A 638 -18.44 -39.38 13.62
N GLY A 639 -18.70 -40.38 12.76
CA GLY A 639 -19.29 -40.18 11.43
C GLY A 639 -18.37 -39.51 10.40
N LEU A 640 -17.07 -39.44 10.68
CA LEU A 640 -16.10 -38.86 9.74
C LEU A 640 -15.66 -39.92 8.73
N GLU A 641 -16.05 -39.74 7.47
CA GLU A 641 -15.64 -40.61 6.37
C GLU A 641 -14.88 -39.78 5.33
N ARG A 642 -13.56 -39.98 5.26
CA ARG A 642 -12.67 -39.24 4.35
C ARG A 642 -12.89 -37.71 4.40
N GLN A 643 -13.28 -37.19 5.57
CA GLN A 643 -13.64 -35.79 5.75
C GLN A 643 -12.39 -34.91 5.61
N PRO A 644 -12.42 -33.85 4.77
CA PRO A 644 -11.31 -32.91 4.67
C PRO A 644 -11.16 -32.03 5.92
N PHE A 645 -9.90 -31.87 6.35
CA PHE A 645 -9.47 -30.95 7.39
C PHE A 645 -8.24 -30.17 6.90
N ARG A 646 -8.22 -28.86 7.13
CA ARG A 646 -7.06 -28.00 6.88
C ARG A 646 -6.14 -27.99 8.10
N VAL A 647 -4.87 -28.31 7.91
CA VAL A 647 -3.87 -28.34 8.98
C VAL A 647 -3.57 -26.92 9.44
N LEU A 648 -3.80 -26.65 10.73
CA LEU A 648 -3.51 -25.36 11.36
C LEU A 648 -2.15 -25.37 12.04
N LYS A 649 -1.79 -26.48 12.71
CA LYS A 649 -0.55 -26.58 13.48
C LYS A 649 -0.01 -28.01 13.49
N ILE A 650 1.30 -28.13 13.42
CA ILE A 650 2.06 -29.37 13.59
C ILE A 650 3.08 -29.14 14.70
N SER A 651 3.08 -30.01 15.71
CA SER A 651 3.98 -29.95 16.87
C SER A 651 4.77 -31.26 16.97
N PRO A 652 5.95 -31.35 16.34
CA PRO A 652 6.85 -32.49 16.43
C PRO A 652 7.48 -32.58 17.82
N SER A 653 7.59 -33.81 18.33
CA SER A 653 8.37 -34.12 19.53
C SER A 653 9.87 -34.23 19.22
N THR A 654 10.69 -34.53 20.24
CA THR A 654 12.13 -34.71 20.08
C THR A 654 12.44 -35.71 18.96
N ASN A 655 13.32 -35.30 18.04
CA ASN A 655 13.68 -36.08 16.86
C ASN A 655 12.49 -36.51 15.97
N TYR A 656 11.37 -35.78 15.94
CA TYR A 656 10.20 -36.07 15.07
C TYR A 656 9.61 -37.48 15.24
N ARG A 657 9.93 -38.19 16.34
CA ARG A 657 9.46 -39.56 16.57
C ARG A 657 7.94 -39.64 16.62
N THR A 658 7.32 -38.60 17.17
CA THR A 658 5.88 -38.36 17.12
C THR A 658 5.62 -36.90 16.75
N ALA A 659 4.46 -36.62 16.16
CA ALA A 659 4.01 -35.28 15.87
C ALA A 659 2.51 -35.16 16.20
N THR A 660 2.13 -34.03 16.78
CA THR A 660 0.73 -33.67 17.01
C THR A 660 0.26 -32.76 15.89
N ILE A 661 -0.82 -33.10 15.21
CA ILE A 661 -1.46 -32.29 14.18
C ILE A 661 -2.75 -31.73 14.75
N LEU A 662 -2.94 -30.42 14.65
CA LEU A 662 -4.19 -29.71 14.87
C LEU A 662 -4.71 -29.22 13.53
N ALA A 663 -5.95 -29.55 13.20
CA ALA A 663 -6.58 -29.17 11.94
C ALA A 663 -8.02 -28.69 12.18
N GLN A 664 -8.54 -27.86 11.27
CA GLN A 664 -9.91 -27.37 11.26
C GLN A 664 -10.67 -28.02 10.11
N ILE A 665 -11.96 -28.31 10.27
CA ILE A 665 -12.79 -28.83 9.17
C ILE A 665 -12.71 -27.89 7.96
N HIS A 666 -12.67 -28.48 6.77
CA HIS A 666 -12.55 -27.75 5.51
C HIS A 666 -13.75 -28.03 4.62
N ASP A 667 -14.24 -27.00 3.93
CA ASP A 667 -15.28 -27.09 2.91
C ASP A 667 -14.87 -26.21 1.71
N ASP A 668 -14.86 -26.79 0.52
CA ASP A 668 -14.47 -26.08 -0.72
C ASP A 668 -15.44 -24.94 -1.05
N ALA A 669 -16.71 -25.03 -0.64
CA ALA A 669 -17.73 -24.02 -0.92
C ALA A 669 -17.38 -22.65 -0.30
N TRP A 670 -16.60 -22.61 0.78
CA TRP A 670 -16.21 -21.37 1.45
C TRP A 670 -15.30 -20.49 0.58
N TYR A 671 -14.60 -21.08 -0.39
CA TYR A 671 -13.59 -20.40 -1.20
C TYR A 671 -14.10 -19.92 -2.55
N ALA A 672 -15.31 -20.30 -2.95
CA ALA A 672 -15.92 -19.86 -4.20
C ALA A 672 -16.00 -18.33 -4.28
N ASP A 673 -15.79 -17.76 -5.47
CA ASP A 673 -15.90 -16.31 -5.66
C ASP A 673 -17.31 -15.80 -5.39
N SER A 674 -18.33 -16.61 -5.69
CA SER A 674 -19.72 -16.30 -5.38
C SER A 674 -20.03 -16.31 -3.87
N ASN A 675 -19.15 -16.82 -3.01
CA ASN A 675 -19.41 -16.88 -1.58
C ASN A 675 -19.25 -15.51 -0.92
N GLY A 676 -20.37 -14.91 -0.51
CA GLY A 676 -20.40 -13.57 0.05
C GLY A 676 -20.57 -12.47 -1.00
N GLN A 677 -20.64 -12.82 -2.29
CA GLN A 677 -21.08 -11.85 -3.29
C GLN A 677 -22.53 -11.52 -3.02
N THR A 678 -22.77 -10.25 -2.71
CA THR A 678 -24.09 -9.68 -2.65
C THR A 678 -24.26 -8.81 -3.88
N THR A 679 -25.42 -8.86 -4.52
CA THR A 679 -25.81 -7.80 -5.46
C THR A 679 -26.03 -6.57 -4.60
N SER A 680 -25.07 -5.65 -4.57
CA SER A 680 -25.23 -4.39 -3.88
C SER A 680 -26.54 -3.74 -4.36
N THR A 681 -27.38 -3.33 -3.42
CA THR A 681 -28.43 -2.36 -3.75
C THR A 681 -27.72 -1.04 -4.01
N ALA A 682 -28.08 -0.34 -5.09
CA ALA A 682 -27.45 0.93 -5.46
C ALA A 682 -27.32 1.84 -4.24
N GLY A 683 -26.11 1.97 -3.71
CA GLY A 683 -25.83 2.92 -2.65
C GLY A 683 -26.05 4.31 -3.22
N ASN A 684 -26.69 5.20 -2.46
CA ASN A 684 -26.74 6.61 -2.85
C ASN A 684 -25.31 7.13 -2.97
N THR A 685 -24.81 7.29 -4.20
CA THR A 685 -23.60 8.06 -4.49
C THR A 685 -23.86 9.49 -4.00
N TYR A 686 -23.29 9.84 -2.86
CA TYR A 686 -23.21 11.23 -2.44
C TYR A 686 -22.19 11.93 -3.33
N ALA A 687 -22.63 13.01 -3.99
CA ALA A 687 -21.87 13.83 -4.95
C ALA A 687 -20.37 13.92 -4.64
N GLY A 688 -19.51 13.80 -5.67
CA GLY A 688 -18.11 14.23 -5.61
C GLY A 688 -18.07 15.61 -4.98
N SER A 689 -17.43 15.74 -3.81
CA SER A 689 -17.43 17.03 -3.11
C SER A 689 -16.46 17.96 -3.83
N SER A 690 -16.94 18.62 -4.89
CA SER A 690 -16.35 19.87 -5.33
C SER A 690 -16.62 20.91 -4.25
N GLY A 691 -15.81 20.91 -3.19
CA GLY A 691 -15.95 21.80 -2.03
C GLY A 691 -17.16 21.51 -1.16
N ALA A 692 -17.01 21.73 0.14
CA ALA A 692 -18.07 21.55 1.12
C ALA A 692 -19.21 22.57 0.90
N GLY A 693 -20.29 22.20 0.20
CA GLY A 693 -21.52 23.02 0.11
C GLY A 693 -21.34 24.43 -0.44
N ILE A 694 -20.26 24.68 -1.19
CA ILE A 694 -19.94 25.98 -1.79
C ILE A 694 -20.28 25.93 -3.28
N PRO A 695 -20.97 26.95 -3.83
CA PRO A 695 -21.26 27.03 -5.26
C PRO A 695 -19.99 27.00 -6.12
N LYS A 696 -20.07 26.41 -7.31
CA LYS A 696 -19.02 26.46 -8.32
C LYS A 696 -18.80 27.91 -8.79
N PRO A 697 -17.58 28.28 -9.22
CA PRO A 697 -17.33 29.60 -9.78
C PRO A 697 -18.25 29.90 -10.97
N LEU A 698 -18.72 31.14 -11.07
CA LEU A 698 -19.53 31.60 -12.18
C LEU A 698 -18.71 31.59 -13.46
N LEU A 699 -19.32 31.15 -14.56
CA LEU A 699 -18.70 31.10 -15.87
C LEU A 699 -19.21 32.24 -16.75
N GLY A 700 -18.32 32.83 -17.54
CA GLY A 700 -18.69 33.79 -18.56
C GLY A 700 -19.51 33.18 -19.69
N ASN A 701 -20.27 34.00 -20.40
CA ASN A 701 -21.16 33.59 -21.51
C ASN A 701 -20.73 34.14 -22.88
N THR A 702 -19.59 34.82 -22.97
CA THR A 702 -19.04 35.36 -24.22
C THR A 702 -17.63 34.85 -24.46
N LEU A 703 -17.18 34.87 -25.71
CA LEU A 703 -15.81 34.55 -26.10
C LEU A 703 -15.11 35.82 -26.57
N ASP A 704 -13.87 36.05 -26.12
CA ASP A 704 -13.02 37.11 -26.67
C ASP A 704 -12.40 36.73 -28.02
N GLU A 705 -11.63 37.64 -28.62
CA GLU A 705 -10.93 37.42 -29.90
C GLU A 705 -9.97 36.22 -29.87
N ASN A 706 -9.51 35.82 -28.68
CA ASN A 706 -8.63 34.69 -28.45
C ASN A 706 -9.40 33.41 -28.09
N LYS A 707 -10.74 33.44 -28.15
CA LYS A 707 -11.65 32.35 -27.76
C LYS A 707 -11.56 31.98 -26.27
N ASN A 708 -11.15 32.90 -25.41
CA ASN A 708 -11.29 32.71 -23.97
C ASN A 708 -12.67 33.14 -23.51
N VAL A 709 -13.19 32.44 -22.51
CA VAL A 709 -14.51 32.74 -21.94
C VAL A 709 -14.44 33.98 -21.05
N GLN A 710 -15.33 34.94 -21.29
CA GLN A 710 -15.46 36.19 -20.55
C GLN A 710 -16.90 36.40 -20.08
N PHE A 711 -17.07 37.13 -18.98
CA PHE A 711 -18.37 37.68 -18.61
C PHE A 711 -18.76 38.72 -19.66
N GLY A 712 -19.98 38.64 -20.19
CA GLY A 712 -20.48 39.64 -21.13
C GLY A 712 -20.86 40.90 -20.37
N ILE A 713 -19.92 41.84 -20.27
CA ILE A 713 -20.12 43.12 -19.61
C ILE A 713 -20.48 44.16 -20.68
N VAL A 714 -21.63 44.79 -20.52
CA VAL A 714 -22.10 45.88 -21.39
C VAL A 714 -22.43 47.08 -20.50
N GLU A 715 -21.79 48.20 -20.79
CA GLU A 715 -22.09 49.50 -20.20
C GLU A 715 -22.96 50.30 -21.17
N SER A 716 -24.06 50.87 -20.68
CA SER A 716 -24.94 51.72 -21.47
C SER A 716 -25.34 52.96 -20.68
N SER A 717 -25.17 54.13 -21.31
CA SER A 717 -25.61 55.41 -20.76
C SER A 717 -27.01 55.76 -21.28
N THR A 718 -27.91 56.07 -20.36
CA THR A 718 -29.25 56.57 -20.66
C THR A 718 -29.38 57.99 -20.09
N THR A 719 -29.62 59.00 -20.94
CA THR A 719 -29.85 60.37 -20.48
C THR A 719 -31.33 60.57 -20.18
N ASN A 720 -31.65 60.79 -18.90
CA ASN A 720 -33.00 61.03 -18.42
C ASN A 720 -33.51 62.42 -18.84
N SER A 721 -34.82 62.62 -18.84
CA SER A 721 -35.48 63.86 -19.30
C SER A 721 -35.14 65.11 -18.47
N ASP A 722 -34.51 64.93 -17.31
CA ASP A 722 -34.00 65.98 -16.43
C ASP A 722 -32.51 66.34 -16.70
N GLY A 723 -31.88 65.69 -17.68
CA GLY A 723 -30.47 65.89 -18.04
C GLY A 723 -29.47 65.08 -17.22
N THR A 724 -29.94 64.20 -16.32
CA THR A 724 -29.07 63.26 -15.60
C THR A 724 -28.67 62.09 -16.49
N ILE A 725 -27.43 61.61 -16.36
CA ILE A 725 -26.91 60.44 -17.07
C ILE A 725 -26.97 59.26 -16.09
N GLU A 726 -27.74 58.25 -16.45
CA GLU A 726 -27.82 56.96 -15.76
C GLU A 726 -26.92 55.97 -16.51
N GLU A 727 -25.96 55.40 -15.81
CA GLU A 727 -25.06 54.37 -16.37
C GLU A 727 -25.55 53.00 -15.91
N ASP A 728 -26.01 52.20 -16.86
CA ASP A 728 -26.43 50.83 -16.65
C ASP A 728 -25.29 49.87 -16.98
N LEU A 729 -24.87 49.08 -15.98
CA LEU A 729 -23.91 47.99 -16.17
C LEU A 729 -24.66 46.66 -16.22
N THR A 730 -24.74 46.06 -17.40
CA THR A 730 -25.28 44.71 -17.58
C THR A 730 -24.15 43.69 -17.57
N VAL A 731 -24.17 42.77 -16.61
CA VAL A 731 -23.24 41.62 -16.56
C VAL A 731 -24.00 40.36 -16.91
N SER A 732 -23.53 39.65 -17.93
CA SER A 732 -24.11 38.40 -18.40
C SER A 732 -23.14 37.22 -18.18
N PHE A 733 -23.69 36.10 -17.75
CA PHE A 733 -22.95 34.91 -17.31
C PHE A 733 -23.77 33.64 -17.60
N VAL A 734 -23.11 32.47 -17.54
CA VAL A 734 -23.76 31.17 -17.67
C VAL A 734 -24.35 30.80 -16.32
N VAL A 735 -25.69 30.75 -16.25
CA VAL A 735 -26.41 30.32 -15.05
C VAL A 735 -26.28 28.79 -14.92
N PRO A 736 -25.70 28.26 -13.83
CA PRO A 736 -25.68 26.82 -13.59
C PRO A 736 -27.09 26.27 -13.44
N ILE A 737 -27.33 25.07 -13.96
CA ILE A 737 -28.59 24.37 -13.73
C ILE A 737 -28.56 23.85 -12.29
N VAL A 738 -29.57 24.18 -11.48
CA VAL A 738 -29.76 23.50 -10.20
C VAL A 738 -30.33 22.11 -10.50
N PRO A 739 -29.59 21.02 -10.22
CA PRO A 739 -30.04 19.67 -10.52
C PRO A 739 -31.36 19.39 -9.79
N SER A 740 -32.31 18.78 -10.49
CA SER A 740 -33.57 18.39 -9.86
C SER A 740 -33.30 17.24 -8.88
N ALA A 741 -34.04 17.19 -7.78
CA ALA A 741 -33.95 16.08 -6.82
C ALA A 741 -34.33 14.71 -7.42
N GLN A 742 -34.77 14.67 -8.68
CA GLN A 742 -35.17 13.48 -9.43
C GLN A 742 -34.17 13.07 -10.52
N GLY A 743 -33.08 13.81 -10.73
CA GLY A 743 -32.06 13.46 -11.73
C GLY A 743 -31.28 12.18 -11.39
N PRO A 744 -30.60 11.54 -12.38
CA PRO A 744 -29.77 10.37 -12.14
C PRO A 744 -28.65 10.64 -11.13
N ALA A 745 -28.19 9.59 -10.44
CA ALA A 745 -27.04 9.68 -9.56
C ALA A 745 -25.73 9.93 -10.35
N ALA A 746 -24.62 10.19 -9.64
CA ALA A 746 -23.33 10.42 -10.29
C ALA A 746 -22.88 9.19 -11.10
N PRO A 747 -22.52 9.32 -12.40
CA PRO A 747 -21.90 8.22 -13.12
C PRO A 747 -20.51 7.89 -12.56
N LEU A 748 -20.08 6.64 -12.75
CA LEU A 748 -18.73 6.19 -12.43
C LEU A 748 -17.82 6.33 -13.66
N VAL A 749 -16.55 6.64 -13.41
CA VAL A 749 -15.50 6.75 -14.43
C VAL A 749 -14.16 6.31 -13.84
N SER A 750 -13.31 5.71 -14.66
CA SER A 750 -11.93 5.39 -14.26
C SER A 750 -11.16 6.65 -13.86
N LEU A 751 -10.34 6.56 -12.80
CA LEU A 751 -9.49 7.68 -12.35
C LEU A 751 -8.36 8.03 -13.34
N ALA A 752 -8.10 7.16 -14.32
CA ALA A 752 -7.10 7.37 -15.35
C ALA A 752 -7.76 7.55 -16.73
N CYS A 753 -7.21 8.46 -17.52
CA CYS A 753 -7.52 8.59 -18.94
C CYS A 753 -6.34 8.11 -19.80
N ASN A 754 -6.62 7.74 -21.05
CA ASN A 754 -5.59 7.51 -22.06
C ASN A 754 -5.45 8.75 -22.95
N VAL A 755 -4.25 9.30 -23.05
CA VAL A 755 -3.93 10.39 -23.97
C VAL A 755 -3.35 9.79 -25.25
N GLY A 756 -4.18 9.72 -26.28
CA GLY A 756 -3.84 9.20 -27.60
C GLY A 756 -3.32 10.29 -28.54
N THR A 757 -3.06 9.89 -29.79
CA THR A 757 -2.67 10.80 -30.88
C THR A 757 -3.77 10.86 -31.96
N GLY A 758 -3.69 11.84 -32.87
CA GLY A 758 -4.62 11.97 -34.00
C GLY A 758 -5.84 12.86 -33.74
N GLY A 759 -5.79 13.70 -32.70
CA GLY A 759 -6.83 14.70 -32.39
C GLY A 759 -6.39 16.12 -32.71
N SER A 760 -7.08 17.09 -32.10
CA SER A 760 -6.81 18.53 -32.24
C SER A 760 -6.42 19.21 -30.92
N ILE A 761 -6.35 18.46 -29.81
CA ILE A 761 -5.99 18.99 -28.49
C ILE A 761 -4.52 19.42 -28.50
N GLN A 762 -4.27 20.65 -28.04
CA GLN A 762 -2.91 21.22 -27.96
C GLN A 762 -2.15 20.67 -26.74
N GLY A 763 -0.83 20.57 -26.84
CA GLY A 763 0.06 20.19 -25.75
C GLY A 763 0.35 21.34 -24.80
N GLY A 764 0.95 21.01 -23.65
CA GLY A 764 1.34 21.97 -22.62
C GLY A 764 0.21 22.39 -21.69
N GLN A 765 -0.89 21.63 -21.64
CA GLN A 765 -2.04 21.92 -20.79
C GLN A 765 -2.46 20.71 -19.97
N THR A 766 -3.07 20.98 -18.82
CA THR A 766 -3.75 19.99 -17.99
C THR A 766 -5.24 20.20 -18.15
N LEU A 767 -5.97 19.13 -18.49
CA LEU A 767 -7.40 19.15 -18.70
C LEU A 767 -8.09 18.29 -17.63
N TYR A 768 -9.25 18.74 -17.18
CA TYR A 768 -10.10 18.07 -16.21
C TYR A 768 -11.38 17.67 -16.89
N TYR A 769 -11.75 16.39 -16.78
CA TYR A 769 -12.96 15.83 -17.38
C TYR A 769 -13.93 15.38 -16.31
N GLY A 770 -15.21 15.61 -16.53
CA GLY A 770 -16.29 15.04 -15.72
C GLY A 770 -17.49 14.69 -16.59
N ILE A 771 -18.28 13.72 -16.15
CA ILE A 771 -19.47 13.26 -16.87
C ILE A 771 -20.70 13.34 -15.96
N SER A 772 -21.87 13.53 -16.56
CA SER A 772 -23.17 13.53 -15.85
C SER A 772 -24.19 12.71 -16.63
N GLY A 773 -25.10 12.05 -15.91
CA GLY A 773 -26.22 11.32 -16.51
C GLY A 773 -27.43 12.23 -16.72
N VAL A 774 -28.20 11.96 -17.77
CA VAL A 774 -29.48 12.62 -18.07
C VAL A 774 -30.57 11.56 -18.19
N ASP A 775 -31.69 11.72 -17.47
CA ASP A 775 -32.82 10.81 -17.51
C ASP A 775 -33.69 10.98 -18.78
N GLY A 776 -34.71 10.12 -18.93
CA GLY A 776 -35.65 10.20 -20.05
C GLY A 776 -36.58 11.44 -20.05
N ALA A 777 -36.62 12.20 -18.95
CA ALA A 777 -37.36 13.45 -18.82
C ALA A 777 -36.48 14.69 -19.07
N GLY A 778 -35.18 14.51 -19.30
CA GLY A 778 -34.21 15.59 -19.51
C GLY A 778 -33.62 16.17 -18.23
N ASN A 779 -33.84 15.56 -17.07
CA ASN A 779 -33.19 15.98 -15.83
C ASN A 779 -31.74 15.50 -15.81
N GLU A 780 -30.82 16.42 -15.58
CA GLU A 780 -29.40 16.14 -15.44
C GLU A 780 -28.99 15.93 -13.98
N GLY A 781 -28.21 14.88 -13.76
CA GLY A 781 -27.65 14.50 -12.46
C GLY A 781 -26.39 15.28 -12.08
N VAL A 782 -25.80 14.88 -10.95
CA VAL A 782 -24.52 15.40 -10.49
C VAL A 782 -23.34 14.86 -11.32
N LEU A 783 -22.22 15.55 -11.27
CA LEU A 783 -21.00 15.18 -11.98
C LEU A 783 -20.29 13.99 -11.32
N SER A 784 -19.63 13.16 -12.13
CA SER A 784 -18.70 12.12 -11.71
C SER A 784 -17.47 12.67 -10.99
N PHE A 785 -16.59 11.77 -10.53
CA PHE A 785 -15.23 12.14 -10.18
C PHE A 785 -14.51 12.81 -11.37
N LEU A 786 -13.61 13.75 -11.08
CA LEU A 786 -12.85 14.45 -12.11
C LEU A 786 -11.61 13.67 -12.52
N VAL A 787 -11.47 13.43 -13.83
CA VAL A 787 -10.31 12.76 -14.41
C VAL A 787 -9.34 13.81 -14.92
N THR A 788 -8.09 13.74 -14.44
CA THR A 788 -7.02 14.65 -14.86
C THR A 788 -6.27 14.08 -16.05
N ALA A 789 -6.21 14.82 -17.16
CA ALA A 789 -5.47 14.51 -18.36
C ALA A 789 -4.31 15.49 -18.56
N LEU A 790 -3.07 14.98 -18.48
CA LEU A 790 -1.88 15.77 -18.77
C LEU A 790 -1.54 15.66 -20.26
N ILE A 791 -1.67 16.77 -21.00
CA ILE A 791 -1.42 16.78 -22.45
C ILE A 791 -0.03 17.32 -22.73
N THR A 792 0.87 16.45 -23.17
CA THR A 792 2.27 16.82 -23.44
C THR A 792 2.54 17.12 -24.91
N SER A 793 1.69 16.65 -25.83
CA SER A 793 1.91 16.76 -27.27
C SER A 793 0.71 17.36 -28.02
N ASN A 794 0.98 18.10 -29.09
CA ASN A 794 -0.06 18.65 -29.96
C ASN A 794 -0.74 17.53 -30.77
N GLY A 795 -2.02 17.72 -31.07
CA GLY A 795 -2.80 16.75 -31.84
C GLY A 795 -3.18 15.51 -31.02
N SER A 796 -3.34 15.68 -29.71
CA SER A 796 -3.72 14.60 -28.80
C SER A 796 -5.23 14.34 -28.81
N THR A 797 -5.62 13.14 -28.41
CA THR A 797 -7.00 12.76 -28.04
C THR A 797 -7.04 12.34 -26.58
N VAL A 798 -8.18 12.46 -25.90
CA VAL A 798 -8.34 11.98 -24.52
C VAL A 798 -9.47 10.96 -24.48
N SER A 799 -9.19 9.76 -23.98
CA SER A 799 -10.19 8.69 -23.81
C SER A 799 -10.45 8.43 -22.33
N LEU A 800 -11.73 8.44 -21.96
CA LEU A 800 -12.28 8.07 -20.66
C LEU A 800 -12.84 6.65 -20.74
N PHE A 801 -12.59 5.81 -19.74
CA PHE A 801 -12.95 4.39 -19.71
C PHE A 801 -13.74 4.03 -18.46
N ASP A 802 -14.27 2.81 -18.46
CA ASP A 802 -15.05 2.22 -17.36
C ASP A 802 -16.23 3.12 -16.96
N LEU A 803 -16.85 3.73 -17.97
CA LEU A 803 -18.03 4.56 -17.77
C LEU A 803 -19.21 3.67 -17.37
N SER A 804 -19.79 3.94 -16.20
CA SER A 804 -20.99 3.26 -15.75
C SER A 804 -22.03 4.25 -15.26
N PHE A 805 -23.28 3.97 -15.64
CA PHE A 805 -24.40 4.88 -15.42
C PHE A 805 -25.47 4.24 -14.53
N PRO A 806 -26.07 5.02 -13.61
CA PRO A 806 -27.17 4.54 -12.79
C PRO A 806 -28.38 4.09 -13.62
N PRO A 807 -29.19 3.13 -13.11
CA PRO A 807 -30.45 2.78 -13.73
C PRO A 807 -31.36 4.00 -13.95
N GLY A 808 -32.00 4.09 -15.11
CA GLY A 808 -32.84 5.23 -15.48
C GLY A 808 -32.12 6.35 -16.24
N THR A 809 -30.80 6.28 -16.40
CA THR A 809 -30.05 7.18 -17.29
C THR A 809 -30.34 6.87 -18.76
N ALA A 810 -30.77 7.86 -19.53
CA ALA A 810 -31.05 7.71 -20.96
C ALA A 810 -29.87 8.14 -21.85
N THR A 811 -29.18 9.21 -21.46
CA THR A 811 -28.00 9.75 -22.17
C THR A 811 -27.02 10.37 -21.18
N PHE A 812 -25.84 10.77 -21.63
CA PHE A 812 -24.86 11.47 -20.80
C PHE A 812 -24.24 12.69 -21.47
N ASN A 813 -23.76 13.62 -20.64
CA ASN A 813 -23.01 14.81 -21.07
C ASN A 813 -21.55 14.69 -20.60
N VAL A 814 -20.63 15.32 -21.34
CA VAL A 814 -19.21 15.39 -20.97
C VAL A 814 -18.79 16.83 -20.83
N TYR A 815 -18.05 17.11 -19.75
CA TYR A 815 -17.51 18.40 -19.40
C TYR A 815 -15.99 18.35 -19.42
N ARG A 816 -15.38 19.45 -19.86
CA ARG A 816 -13.93 19.65 -19.90
C ARG A 816 -13.58 21.05 -19.42
N GLY A 817 -12.49 21.18 -18.67
CA GLY A 817 -11.97 22.47 -18.24
C GLY A 817 -10.48 22.45 -17.96
N ASN A 818 -9.90 23.64 -17.81
CA ASN A 818 -8.48 23.82 -17.52
C ASN A 818 -8.20 23.82 -16.01
N THR A 819 -9.25 23.88 -15.19
CA THR A 819 -9.20 23.74 -13.74
C THR A 819 -10.38 22.88 -13.27
N PRO A 820 -10.28 22.21 -12.11
CA PRO A 820 -11.39 21.42 -11.54
C PRO A 820 -12.68 22.21 -11.33
N ALA A 821 -12.55 23.52 -11.11
CA ALA A 821 -13.67 24.39 -10.81
C ALA A 821 -14.36 24.98 -12.06
N ASN A 822 -13.62 25.16 -13.16
CA ASN A 822 -14.13 25.81 -14.38
C ASN A 822 -14.31 24.78 -15.50
N LEU A 823 -15.41 24.05 -15.44
CA LEU A 823 -15.76 23.02 -16.42
C LEU A 823 -16.85 23.52 -17.36
N TYR A 824 -16.74 23.17 -18.63
CA TYR A 824 -17.70 23.50 -19.67
C TYR A 824 -18.10 22.26 -20.44
N ARG A 825 -19.35 22.18 -20.89
CA ARG A 825 -19.82 21.05 -21.68
C ARG A 825 -19.08 21.02 -23.02
N ILE A 826 -18.64 19.85 -23.48
CA ILE A 826 -18.02 19.66 -24.81
C ILE A 826 -18.90 18.83 -25.75
N VAL A 827 -19.79 18.04 -25.18
CA VAL A 827 -20.77 17.25 -25.91
C VAL A 827 -21.95 16.94 -25.00
N SER A 828 -23.13 16.83 -25.60
CA SER A 828 -24.38 16.50 -24.92
C SER A 828 -25.08 15.29 -25.51
N ALA A 829 -26.01 14.72 -24.74
CA ALA A 829 -26.94 13.67 -25.16
C ALA A 829 -26.25 12.46 -25.84
N GLN A 830 -25.08 12.06 -25.33
CA GLN A 830 -24.38 10.89 -25.83
C GLN A 830 -25.11 9.61 -25.43
N PRO A 831 -25.20 8.61 -26.33
CA PRO A 831 -25.76 7.31 -25.97
C PRO A 831 -24.88 6.64 -24.92
N ILE A 832 -25.50 5.94 -23.97
CA ILE A 832 -24.78 5.20 -22.92
C ILE A 832 -23.71 4.30 -23.54
N ALA A 833 -22.47 4.46 -23.08
CA ALA A 833 -21.30 3.74 -23.56
C ALA A 833 -20.31 3.54 -22.41
N THR A 834 -19.45 2.52 -22.48
CA THR A 834 -18.41 2.24 -21.49
C THR A 834 -17.13 3.05 -21.69
N GLN A 835 -17.02 3.76 -22.82
CA GLN A 835 -15.89 4.59 -23.19
C GLN A 835 -16.35 5.85 -23.93
N PHE A 836 -15.64 6.96 -23.73
CA PHE A 836 -15.79 8.18 -24.52
C PHE A 836 -14.41 8.70 -24.93
N THR A 837 -14.27 9.14 -26.18
CA THR A 837 -13.02 9.75 -26.68
C THR A 837 -13.29 11.18 -27.16
N ASP A 838 -12.58 12.14 -26.58
CA ASP A 838 -12.54 13.54 -26.99
C ASP A 838 -11.44 13.73 -28.05
N PRO A 839 -11.79 13.96 -29.34
CA PRO A 839 -10.83 14.31 -30.38
C PRO A 839 -10.35 15.77 -30.30
N GLY A 840 -10.84 16.56 -29.33
CA GLY A 840 -10.66 18.01 -29.23
C GLY A 840 -11.91 18.77 -29.68
N LEU A 841 -13.06 18.34 -29.16
CA LEU A 841 -14.35 18.99 -29.42
C LEU A 841 -14.35 20.44 -28.90
N PRO A 842 -15.07 21.36 -29.57
CA PRO A 842 -15.21 22.73 -29.11
C PRO A 842 -15.98 22.78 -27.79
N VAL A 843 -15.75 23.84 -27.04
CA VAL A 843 -16.41 24.06 -25.75
C VAL A 843 -17.77 24.72 -25.99
N GLU A 844 -18.84 24.15 -25.42
CA GLU A 844 -20.15 24.78 -25.29
C GLU A 844 -20.18 25.63 -24.02
N LEU A 845 -20.72 26.85 -24.09
CA LEU A 845 -20.81 27.77 -22.95
C LEU A 845 -21.95 27.37 -21.99
N VAL A 846 -21.89 26.13 -21.50
CA VAL A 846 -22.84 25.53 -20.58
C VAL A 846 -22.06 24.96 -19.39
N ALA A 847 -22.41 25.43 -18.20
CA ALA A 847 -21.84 24.98 -16.94
C ALA A 847 -22.44 23.62 -16.54
N PRO A 848 -21.70 22.77 -15.81
CA PRO A 848 -22.29 21.58 -15.19
C PRO A 848 -23.34 21.98 -14.16
N ALA A 849 -24.25 21.06 -13.87
CA ALA A 849 -25.22 21.24 -12.80
C ALA A 849 -24.52 21.55 -11.46
N ASP A 850 -25.11 22.48 -10.69
CA ASP A 850 -24.62 22.92 -9.39
C ASP A 850 -25.78 22.98 -8.37
N PRO A 851 -25.83 22.03 -7.41
CA PRO A 851 -26.87 22.02 -6.37
C PRO A 851 -26.73 23.15 -5.34
N PHE A 852 -25.59 23.84 -5.30
CA PHE A 852 -25.32 24.88 -4.30
C PHE A 852 -25.50 26.30 -4.85
N PHE A 853 -25.72 26.47 -6.15
CA PHE A 853 -25.98 27.78 -6.74
C PHE A 853 -27.35 28.32 -6.31
N ASP A 854 -27.37 29.55 -5.78
CA ASP A 854 -28.58 30.27 -5.37
C ASP A 854 -28.68 31.63 -6.07
N HIS A 855 -27.69 32.50 -5.86
CA HIS A 855 -27.62 33.82 -6.48
C HIS A 855 -26.17 34.22 -6.82
N ALA A 856 -26.02 35.21 -7.71
CA ALA A 856 -24.74 35.79 -8.10
C ALA A 856 -24.64 37.25 -7.62
N ASN A 857 -23.55 37.58 -6.91
CA ASN A 857 -23.26 38.95 -6.49
C ASN A 857 -22.11 39.52 -7.35
N PHE A 858 -22.39 40.56 -8.12
CA PHE A 858 -21.38 41.30 -8.88
C PHE A 858 -21.09 42.62 -8.18
N TYR A 859 -19.84 42.81 -7.78
CA TYR A 859 -19.36 44.07 -7.21
C TYR A 859 -18.61 44.82 -8.31
N TRP A 860 -19.01 46.06 -8.54
CA TRP A 860 -18.37 46.94 -9.51
C TRP A 860 -17.97 48.25 -8.84
N ARG A 861 -16.98 48.92 -9.41
CA ARG A 861 -16.55 50.26 -9.01
C ARG A 861 -16.56 51.13 -10.25
N LEU A 862 -17.15 52.32 -10.16
CA LEU A 862 -17.03 53.31 -11.21
C LEU A 862 -15.66 53.98 -11.08
N GLU A 863 -14.81 53.80 -12.08
CA GLU A 863 -13.54 54.49 -12.16
C GLU A 863 -13.73 55.75 -13.02
N GLN A 864 -13.95 56.89 -12.34
CA GLN A 864 -14.34 58.15 -12.99
C GLN A 864 -13.22 58.75 -13.88
N GLN A 865 -11.96 58.35 -13.66
CA GLN A 865 -10.79 58.78 -14.41
C GLN A 865 -9.83 57.61 -14.58
N PRO A 866 -9.30 57.34 -15.79
CA PRO A 866 -8.35 56.25 -16.01
C PRO A 866 -6.99 56.52 -15.32
N GLU A 867 -6.14 55.50 -15.22
CA GLU A 867 -4.75 55.67 -14.80
C GLU A 867 -4.02 56.63 -15.75
N ILE A 868 -3.68 57.83 -15.26
CA ILE A 868 -3.03 58.88 -16.03
C ILE A 868 -1.61 59.11 -15.48
N SER A 869 -0.64 59.22 -16.39
CA SER A 869 0.75 59.50 -16.04
C SER A 869 0.89 60.82 -15.28
N ALA A 870 1.63 60.83 -14.17
CA ALA A 870 1.90 62.06 -13.42
C ALA A 870 2.75 63.02 -14.27
N THR A 871 2.22 64.20 -14.60
CA THR A 871 2.97 65.26 -15.29
C THR A 871 3.55 66.30 -14.33
N ILE A 872 3.14 66.26 -13.07
CA ILE A 872 3.65 67.09 -11.98
C ILE A 872 4.10 66.15 -10.87
N PHE A 873 5.40 66.08 -10.58
CA PHE A 873 5.90 65.24 -9.50
C PHE A 873 7.09 65.86 -8.78
N SER A 874 7.13 65.66 -7.45
CA SER A 874 8.19 66.05 -6.53
C SER A 874 8.28 65.00 -5.40
N PRO A 875 9.28 65.07 -4.50
CA PRO A 875 9.35 64.17 -3.35
C PRO A 875 8.13 64.19 -2.42
N THR A 876 7.29 65.23 -2.50
CA THR A 876 6.12 65.43 -1.63
C THR A 876 4.81 65.62 -2.40
N THR A 877 4.81 65.48 -3.73
CA THR A 877 3.65 65.80 -4.56
C THR A 877 3.63 64.94 -5.81
N VAL A 878 2.47 64.42 -6.17
CA VAL A 878 2.22 63.78 -7.46
C VAL A 878 0.90 64.32 -8.01
N GLY A 879 0.85 64.63 -9.29
CA GLY A 879 -0.31 65.24 -9.93
C GLY A 879 -0.17 65.25 -11.44
N ASN A 880 -1.21 65.71 -12.11
CA ASN A 880 -1.27 65.79 -13.55
C ASN A 880 -1.99 67.10 -13.95
N GLY A 881 -1.34 67.91 -14.78
CA GLY A 881 -1.83 69.24 -15.19
C GLY A 881 -2.96 69.25 -16.22
N THR A 882 -3.37 68.08 -16.71
CA THR A 882 -4.47 67.90 -17.67
C THR A 882 -5.73 67.29 -17.04
N LEU A 883 -5.65 66.90 -15.76
CA LEU A 883 -6.77 66.35 -15.00
C LEU A 883 -7.62 67.51 -14.44
N GLU A 884 -8.74 67.81 -15.09
CA GLU A 884 -9.75 68.77 -14.57
C GLU A 884 -10.57 68.11 -13.45
N MET A 885 -9.98 67.96 -12.26
CA MET A 885 -10.70 67.46 -11.10
C MET A 885 -11.52 68.59 -10.45
N PRO A 886 -12.81 68.37 -10.12
CA PRO A 886 -13.58 69.30 -9.30
C PRO A 886 -12.88 69.53 -7.96
N ALA A 887 -12.81 70.78 -7.50
CA ALA A 887 -12.21 71.09 -6.22
C ALA A 887 -12.94 70.33 -5.09
N ASN A 888 -12.19 69.53 -4.33
CA ASN A 888 -12.65 68.70 -3.20
C ASN A 888 -13.53 67.48 -3.56
N ALA A 889 -13.49 66.99 -4.81
CA ALA A 889 -13.96 65.64 -5.10
C ALA A 889 -12.88 64.63 -4.67
N TYR A 890 -13.09 63.99 -3.52
CA TYR A 890 -12.30 62.86 -3.02
C TYR A 890 -13.19 61.65 -2.81
#